data_AF-A0AA46NSL1-F1
#
_entry.id   AF-A0AA46NSL1-F1
#
_cell.length_a   1.000
_cell.length_b   1.000
_cell.length_c   1.000
_cell.angle_alpha   90.00
_cell.angle_beta   90.00
_cell.angle_gamma   90.00
#
_symmetry.space_group_name_H-M   'P 1'
#
loop_
_entity.id
_entity.type
_entity.pdbx_description
1 polymer ?
#
loop_
_entity_poly.entity_id
_entity_poly.type
_entity_poly.pdbx_seq_one_letter_code
_entity_poly.pdbx_strand_id
1 'polypeptide(L)'
;MKAADSLQVESSETLLADMTAQAVNGDSIKGHPLVKDMQSFYAVIHLGYILSSRYSWSNTELDLSYQIISNRHIEALNAFKPFANWPESFHQFLTEIVARNRAIYPAFSKPALLFRLSMALDRSPLRKLQPDIYQAVESELESFIRTEQTPSILPKPKTENLKQDKLLSKKEVKTMLAVSDSSFDQLIKTNLKPPSLDEKYSLDNVAELRDILLRLVTLNEAAKILRLSPHNTKNLLKSGIITAFRGPDIDGYRDILIDTKVLNNLLSTISKSVKSKFIHENISLSLYFKKYHYHSMRTLDELIQAVLDRRLSIVNFDKEAGLLGISFDKNELLQFIDIQTKNKDKNELLDINDVIVALNTYRDAVYRIMSVGLLKYKMAKINIKSTQRFVSPEELARFKAKYILPSEIAELFQTNVTNIAERIKHLGIKPISGPTIDNGLVYVFERKDIISINKQQLDKVQGYQTRTGRPKKGQMTTKSKAKTDYMDAQAVAELLGDSANIQKVSRLVKKGFLQAVQHNGELGNKRYFKSEVVLQYLAEFQNNPRLIKLQDIPTWLSIDKRRLEIDWLKSGRLSLIDDGLGQRYAHMDDLENIKKLRIYALSTQELAESTGKTRQDVNNAIRLGKIQPISGPNYDSFPNFLFDRSSIIKLL
;
A
#
# COMPACT_ATOMS: atom_id res chain seq x y z
N MET A 1 50.62 23.11 19.54
CA MET A 1 49.45 22.38 19.02
C MET A 1 49.35 20.94 19.56
N LYS A 2 49.51 20.72 20.89
CA LYS A 2 49.25 19.40 21.52
C LYS A 2 48.57 19.49 22.89
N ALA A 3 48.19 20.68 23.34
CA ALA A 3 47.50 20.90 24.61
C ALA A 3 46.01 21.30 24.45
N ALA A 4 45.56 21.53 23.21
CA ALA A 4 44.16 21.90 22.93
C ALA A 4 43.24 20.67 22.74
N ASP A 5 43.78 19.55 22.25
CA ASP A 5 42.99 18.33 22.02
C ASP A 5 42.69 17.55 23.31
N SER A 6 43.53 17.65 24.35
CA SER A 6 43.31 16.97 25.63
C SER A 6 42.20 17.61 26.47
N LEU A 7 41.98 18.92 26.33
CA LEU A 7 40.93 19.66 27.06
C LEU A 7 39.52 19.46 26.48
N GLN A 8 39.39 19.08 25.19
CA GLN A 8 38.08 18.79 24.58
C GLN A 8 37.60 17.35 24.84
N VAL A 9 38.51 16.40 25.08
CA VAL A 9 38.14 15.00 25.37
C VAL A 9 37.68 14.86 26.82
N GLU A 10 38.34 15.53 27.78
CA GLU A 10 37.89 15.56 29.19
C GLU A 10 36.51 16.19 29.36
N SER A 11 36.12 17.16 28.52
CA SER A 11 34.79 17.79 28.58
C SER A 11 33.66 16.91 28.02
N SER A 12 33.99 15.96 27.15
CA SER A 12 33.02 15.08 26.49
C SER A 12 32.66 13.87 27.37
N GLU A 13 33.65 13.30 28.07
CA GLU A 13 33.45 12.19 29.02
C GLU A 13 32.76 12.65 30.31
N THR A 14 33.08 13.86 30.79
CA THR A 14 32.39 14.47 31.94
C THR A 14 30.91 14.79 31.63
N LEU A 15 30.60 15.25 30.41
CA LEU A 15 29.22 15.48 29.97
C LEU A 15 28.40 14.18 29.97
N LEU A 16 28.95 13.09 29.40
CA LEU A 16 28.29 11.78 29.36
C LEU A 16 28.10 11.17 30.76
N ALA A 17 29.06 11.35 31.65
CA ALA A 17 28.99 10.90 33.04
C ALA A 17 27.91 11.66 33.84
N ASP A 18 27.88 13.00 33.73
CA ASP A 18 26.86 13.84 34.37
C ASP A 18 25.45 13.55 33.84
N MET A 19 25.33 13.28 32.53
CA MET A 19 24.07 12.88 31.88
C MET A 19 23.54 11.53 32.37
N THR A 20 24.44 10.57 32.62
CA THR A 20 24.07 9.25 33.14
C THR A 20 23.61 9.35 34.60
N ALA A 21 24.29 10.19 35.39
CA ALA A 21 23.94 10.46 36.78
C ALA A 21 22.58 11.16 36.94
N GLN A 22 22.21 12.07 36.03
CA GLN A 22 20.91 12.75 36.04
C GLN A 22 19.75 11.85 35.57
N ALA A 23 19.99 10.96 34.60
CA ALA A 23 18.98 10.00 34.12
C ALA A 23 18.65 8.89 35.12
N VAL A 24 19.59 8.55 36.02
CA VAL A 24 19.38 7.56 37.10
C VAL A 24 18.57 8.12 38.27
N ASN A 25 18.56 9.45 38.47
CA ASN A 25 17.92 10.10 39.61
C ASN A 25 16.53 10.73 39.33
N GLY A 26 16.10 10.84 38.08
CA GLY A 26 14.80 11.41 37.72
C GLY A 26 14.04 10.54 36.73
N ASP A 27 12.80 10.20 37.03
CA ASP A 27 11.92 9.24 36.34
C ASP A 27 11.58 9.56 34.85
N SER A 28 12.29 10.45 34.15
CA SER A 28 12.12 10.64 32.71
C SER A 28 13.18 11.55 32.07
N ILE A 29 13.82 11.05 31.00
CA ILE A 29 14.70 11.82 30.09
C ILE A 29 13.89 12.78 29.16
N LYS A 30 12.55 12.70 29.14
CA LYS A 30 11.71 13.62 28.36
C LYS A 30 11.89 15.05 28.85
N GLY A 31 12.49 15.90 28.01
CA GLY A 31 12.73 17.32 28.29
C GLY A 31 14.21 17.69 28.40
N HIS A 32 15.12 16.71 28.43
CA HIS A 32 16.56 16.97 28.49
C HIS A 32 17.07 17.64 27.18
N PRO A 33 17.98 18.64 27.24
CA PRO A 33 18.54 19.31 26.07
C PRO A 33 19.09 18.32 25.02
N LEU A 34 19.80 17.28 25.46
CA LEU A 34 20.28 16.22 24.56
C LEU A 34 19.17 15.47 23.81
N VAL A 35 18.01 15.23 24.43
CA VAL A 35 16.88 14.60 23.72
C VAL A 35 16.33 15.55 22.67
N LYS A 36 16.32 16.85 22.94
CA LYS A 36 15.97 17.89 21.98
C LYS A 36 17.00 17.98 20.83
N ASP A 37 18.30 17.84 21.13
CA ASP A 37 19.37 17.85 20.13
C ASP A 37 19.34 16.58 19.26
N MET A 38 19.09 15.41 19.86
CA MET A 38 18.90 14.16 19.12
C MET A 38 17.63 14.18 18.26
N GLN A 39 16.54 14.80 18.74
CA GLN A 39 15.33 15.02 17.94
C GLN A 39 15.57 15.98 16.79
N SER A 40 16.37 17.03 17.00
CA SER A 40 16.76 17.99 15.98
C SER A 40 17.63 17.31 14.91
N PHE A 41 18.62 16.53 15.33
CA PHE A 41 19.48 15.74 14.45
C PHE A 41 18.67 14.70 13.65
N TYR A 42 17.73 14.00 14.31
CA TYR A 42 16.81 13.09 13.65
C TYR A 42 15.92 13.83 12.63
N ALA A 43 15.43 15.02 12.95
CA ALA A 43 14.63 15.82 12.03
C ALA A 43 15.44 16.26 10.79
N VAL A 44 16.71 16.63 10.95
CA VAL A 44 17.62 16.96 9.83
C VAL A 44 17.88 15.74 8.95
N ILE A 45 18.18 14.57 9.54
CA ILE A 45 18.37 13.32 8.78
C ILE A 45 17.08 12.93 8.06
N HIS A 46 15.94 13.00 8.74
CA HIS A 46 14.66 12.66 8.15
C HIS A 46 14.28 13.59 7.01
N LEU A 47 14.49 14.90 7.17
CA LEU A 47 14.35 15.90 6.11
C LEU A 47 15.26 15.55 4.92
N GLY A 48 16.51 15.26 5.21
CA GLY A 48 17.50 14.87 4.22
C GLY A 48 17.12 13.62 3.44
N TYR A 49 16.49 12.66 4.10
CA TYR A 49 15.96 11.45 3.49
C TYR A 49 14.73 11.73 2.61
N ILE A 50 13.79 12.56 3.08
CA ILE A 50 12.64 13.01 2.27
C ILE A 50 13.15 13.70 0.99
N LEU A 51 14.19 14.50 1.12
CA LEU A 51 14.79 15.24 0.02
C LEU A 51 15.57 14.30 -0.95
N SER A 52 16.28 13.30 -0.45
CA SER A 52 17.21 12.48 -1.25
C SER A 52 16.68 11.13 -1.76
N SER A 53 15.60 10.58 -1.18
CA SER A 53 15.11 9.22 -1.48
C SER A 53 14.31 9.11 -2.79
N ARG A 54 14.38 7.93 -3.43
CA ARG A 54 13.67 7.58 -4.68
C ARG A 54 12.21 7.14 -4.47
N TYR A 55 11.76 7.03 -3.23
CA TYR A 55 10.46 6.43 -2.90
C TYR A 55 9.34 7.47 -2.98
N SER A 56 8.15 7.00 -3.35
CA SER A 56 6.97 7.83 -3.58
C SER A 56 6.73 8.78 -2.42
N TRP A 57 6.42 10.03 -2.77
CA TRP A 57 6.03 11.18 -1.92
C TRP A 57 4.80 10.91 -1.02
N SER A 58 4.88 9.89 -0.18
CA SER A 58 3.86 9.35 0.71
C SER A 58 4.49 9.09 2.06
N ASN A 59 4.03 9.78 3.12
CA ASN A 59 4.09 9.52 4.58
C ASN A 59 5.07 8.47 5.18
N THR A 60 6.19 8.14 4.55
CA THR A 60 7.15 7.16 5.05
C THR A 60 8.08 7.87 6.00
N GLU A 61 7.94 7.58 7.29
CA GLU A 61 8.98 7.87 8.27
C GLU A 61 10.22 7.05 7.92
N LEU A 62 11.40 7.65 8.10
CA LEU A 62 12.65 6.92 7.99
C LEU A 62 12.74 5.90 9.14
N ASP A 63 12.41 4.64 8.85
CA ASP A 63 12.55 3.52 9.78
C ASP A 63 13.88 2.79 9.56
N LEU A 64 14.91 3.20 10.30
CA LEU A 64 16.23 2.56 10.28
C LEU A 64 16.30 1.28 11.13
N SER A 65 15.23 0.92 11.87
CA SER A 65 15.27 -0.14 12.89
C SER A 65 15.55 -1.53 12.32
N TYR A 66 15.22 -1.75 11.04
CA TYR A 66 15.39 -3.04 10.35
C TYR A 66 16.68 -3.15 9.52
N GLN A 67 17.50 -2.10 9.42
CA GLN A 67 18.72 -2.13 8.62
C GLN A 67 19.97 -2.53 9.42
N ILE A 68 20.94 -3.16 8.76
CA ILE A 68 22.28 -3.44 9.31
C ILE A 68 23.00 -2.10 9.56
N ILE A 69 23.77 -2.00 10.66
CA ILE A 69 24.41 -0.76 11.14
C ILE A 69 25.20 -0.02 10.05
N SER A 70 25.95 -0.74 9.21
CA SER A 70 26.70 -0.16 8.10
C SER A 70 25.82 0.51 7.05
N ASN A 71 24.63 -0.05 6.76
CA ASN A 71 23.67 0.55 5.83
C ASN A 71 22.98 1.77 6.46
N ARG A 72 22.71 1.75 7.77
CA ARG A 72 22.20 2.93 8.51
C ARG A 72 23.15 4.13 8.39
N HIS A 73 24.46 3.87 8.50
CA HIS A 73 25.47 4.92 8.38
C HIS A 73 25.50 5.52 6.97
N ILE A 74 25.45 4.69 5.92
CA ILE A 74 25.45 5.14 4.53
C ILE A 74 24.17 5.93 4.20
N GLU A 75 23.00 5.45 4.65
CA GLU A 75 21.72 6.16 4.44
C GLU A 75 21.68 7.48 5.19
N ALA A 76 22.14 7.52 6.44
CA ALA A 76 22.23 8.76 7.23
C ALA A 76 23.19 9.77 6.58
N LEU A 77 24.37 9.33 6.10
CA LEU A 77 25.30 10.20 5.38
C LEU A 77 24.69 10.73 4.08
N ASN A 78 24.00 9.89 3.31
CA ASN A 78 23.32 10.32 2.08
C ASN A 78 22.19 11.32 2.36
N ALA A 79 21.43 11.09 3.43
CA ALA A 79 20.40 12.00 3.89
C ALA A 79 21.01 13.34 4.35
N PHE A 80 22.18 13.34 4.99
CA PHE A 80 22.80 14.56 5.48
C PHE A 80 23.46 15.42 4.37
N LYS A 81 23.71 14.86 3.18
CA LYS A 81 24.36 15.56 2.06
C LYS A 81 23.82 16.96 1.74
N PRO A 82 22.49 17.22 1.70
CA PRO A 82 21.96 18.56 1.44
C PRO A 82 22.33 19.60 2.50
N PHE A 83 22.70 19.16 3.71
CA PHE A 83 22.99 20.02 4.86
C PHE A 83 24.49 20.07 5.21
N ALA A 84 25.33 19.32 4.51
CA ALA A 84 26.74 19.16 4.85
C ALA A 84 27.56 20.46 4.76
N ASN A 85 27.20 21.36 3.83
CA ASN A 85 27.81 22.67 3.66
C ASN A 85 26.71 23.71 3.36
N TRP A 86 25.89 24.00 4.37
CA TRP A 86 24.72 24.88 4.23
C TRP A 86 25.12 26.35 4.00
N PRO A 87 24.48 27.08 3.05
CA PRO A 87 23.38 26.67 2.17
C PRO A 87 23.85 26.13 0.80
N GLU A 88 25.14 26.16 0.46
CA GLU A 88 25.61 25.79 -0.88
C GLU A 88 25.30 24.34 -1.25
N SER A 89 25.47 23.40 -0.31
CA SER A 89 25.13 21.98 -0.52
C SER A 89 23.64 21.77 -0.80
N PHE A 90 22.79 22.62 -0.21
CA PHE A 90 21.35 22.59 -0.42
C PHE A 90 21.00 23.13 -1.82
N HIS A 91 21.61 24.24 -2.25
CA HIS A 91 21.43 24.78 -3.59
C HIS A 91 21.91 23.85 -4.70
N GLN A 92 23.05 23.19 -4.49
CA GLN A 92 23.55 22.16 -5.40
C GLN A 92 22.54 21.00 -5.49
N PHE A 93 22.06 20.53 -4.35
CA PHE A 93 21.03 19.49 -4.29
C PHE A 93 19.74 19.91 -5.03
N LEU A 94 19.25 21.15 -4.85
CA LEU A 94 18.08 21.67 -5.55
C LEU A 94 18.28 21.71 -7.08
N THR A 95 19.49 22.04 -7.53
CA THR A 95 19.84 22.03 -8.95
C THR A 95 19.83 20.60 -9.52
N GLU A 96 20.44 19.65 -8.82
CA GLU A 96 20.49 18.24 -9.23
C GLU A 96 19.11 17.58 -9.23
N ILE A 97 18.25 17.92 -8.27
CA ILE A 97 16.92 17.33 -8.19
C ILE A 97 15.97 17.92 -9.25
N VAL A 98 16.11 19.21 -9.58
CA VAL A 98 15.40 19.81 -10.72
C VAL A 98 15.84 19.16 -12.02
N ALA A 99 17.14 18.95 -12.23
CA ALA A 99 17.66 18.28 -13.42
C ALA A 99 17.13 16.84 -13.55
N ARG A 100 17.15 16.07 -12.45
CA ARG A 100 16.60 14.71 -12.40
C ARG A 100 15.10 14.67 -12.64
N ASN A 101 14.33 15.51 -11.96
CA ASN A 101 12.87 15.56 -12.13
C ASN A 101 12.46 16.06 -13.51
N ARG A 102 13.25 16.94 -14.14
CA ARG A 102 13.03 17.39 -15.52
C ARG A 102 13.20 16.25 -16.53
N ALA A 103 14.07 15.27 -16.27
CA ALA A 103 14.18 14.08 -17.12
C ALA A 103 12.92 13.18 -17.05
N ILE A 104 12.20 13.20 -15.92
CA ILE A 104 10.97 12.42 -15.69
C ILE A 104 9.72 13.21 -16.13
N TYR A 105 9.73 14.53 -15.89
CA TYR A 105 8.63 15.46 -16.10
C TYR A 105 9.11 16.64 -16.97
N PRO A 106 9.40 16.41 -18.26
CA PRO A 106 10.04 17.43 -19.13
C PRO A 106 9.18 18.67 -19.36
N ALA A 107 7.85 18.56 -19.17
CA ALA A 107 6.91 19.67 -19.31
C ALA A 107 6.79 20.57 -18.07
N PHE A 108 7.41 20.20 -16.94
CA PHE A 108 7.31 20.96 -15.71
C PHE A 108 8.42 22.02 -15.64
N SER A 109 8.03 23.24 -15.29
CA SER A 109 8.98 24.33 -15.09
C SER A 109 9.84 24.11 -13.83
N LYS A 110 11.00 24.77 -13.77
CA LYS A 110 11.85 24.74 -12.57
C LYS A 110 11.07 25.18 -11.31
N PRO A 111 10.25 26.26 -11.33
CA PRO A 111 9.37 26.61 -10.21
C PRO A 111 8.33 25.54 -9.86
N ALA A 112 7.69 24.89 -10.84
CA ALA A 112 6.71 23.83 -10.57
C ALA A 112 7.37 22.58 -9.96
N LEU A 113 8.60 22.26 -10.36
CA LEU A 113 9.40 21.19 -9.76
C LEU A 113 9.83 21.52 -8.34
N LEU A 114 10.19 22.79 -8.06
CA LEU A 114 10.55 23.26 -6.72
C LEU A 114 9.32 23.41 -5.79
N PHE A 115 8.15 23.74 -6.34
CA PHE A 115 6.88 23.74 -5.59
C PHE A 115 6.45 22.32 -5.17
N ARG A 116 6.83 21.29 -5.93
CA ARG A 116 6.62 19.88 -5.51
C ARG A 116 7.51 19.49 -4.32
N LEU A 117 8.68 20.10 -4.21
CA LEU A 117 9.57 19.97 -3.05
C LEU A 117 9.01 20.68 -1.82
N SER A 118 8.47 21.89 -1.95
CA SER A 118 7.83 22.59 -0.82
C SER A 118 6.63 21.79 -0.27
N MET A 119 5.82 21.19 -1.13
CA MET A 119 4.74 20.29 -0.71
C MET A 119 5.21 19.03 0.02
N ALA A 120 6.45 18.59 -0.16
CA ALA A 120 7.01 17.45 0.56
C ALA A 120 7.45 17.85 1.97
N LEU A 121 8.03 19.04 2.11
CA LEU A 121 8.37 19.66 3.40
C LEU A 121 7.09 19.88 4.24
N ASP A 122 6.01 20.34 3.60
CA ASP A 122 4.69 20.56 4.23
C ASP A 122 4.06 19.28 4.81
N ARG A 123 4.41 18.10 4.29
CA ARG A 123 3.78 16.82 4.66
C ARG A 123 4.52 16.07 5.76
N SER A 124 5.66 16.58 6.24
CA SER A 124 6.43 15.85 7.23
C SER A 124 5.75 15.84 8.61
N PRO A 125 5.56 14.67 9.24
CA PRO A 125 4.99 14.60 10.59
C PRO A 125 5.87 15.29 11.64
N LEU A 126 7.18 15.44 11.37
CA LEU A 126 8.14 16.09 12.26
C LEU A 126 8.10 17.62 12.20
N ARG A 127 7.38 18.22 11.24
CA ARG A 127 7.25 19.69 11.11
C ARG A 127 6.65 20.33 12.36
N LYS A 128 5.69 19.66 13.01
CA LYS A 128 5.09 20.12 14.27
C LYS A 128 6.02 20.01 15.47
N LEU A 129 7.01 19.11 15.40
CA LEU A 129 7.94 18.83 16.49
C LEU A 129 9.20 19.70 16.41
N GLN A 130 9.60 20.15 15.21
CA GLN A 130 10.81 20.94 14.97
C GLN A 130 10.56 22.09 13.97
N PRO A 131 9.68 23.07 14.30
CA PRO A 131 9.26 24.10 13.34
C PRO A 131 10.41 24.96 12.81
N ASP A 132 11.40 25.28 13.66
CA ASP A 132 12.51 26.17 13.31
C ASP A 132 13.40 25.59 12.19
N ILE A 133 13.65 24.28 12.23
CA ILE A 133 14.44 23.56 11.22
C ILE A 133 13.71 23.58 9.87
N TYR A 134 12.39 23.36 9.87
CA TYR A 134 11.59 23.38 8.66
C TYR A 134 11.49 24.78 8.08
N GLN A 135 11.31 25.80 8.94
CA GLN A 135 11.27 27.20 8.53
C GLN A 135 12.59 27.65 7.91
N ALA A 136 13.74 27.22 8.44
CA ALA A 136 15.05 27.52 7.86
C ALA A 136 15.20 26.94 6.45
N VAL A 137 14.78 25.68 6.25
CA VAL A 137 14.82 25.01 4.95
C VAL A 137 13.83 25.63 3.94
N GLU A 138 12.62 25.98 4.39
CA GLU A 138 11.62 26.67 3.57
C GLU A 138 12.09 28.07 3.15
N SER A 139 12.69 28.82 4.07
CA SER A 139 13.20 30.18 3.80
C SER A 139 14.34 30.15 2.78
N GLU A 140 15.24 29.17 2.87
CA GLU A 140 16.33 29.02 1.90
C GLU A 140 15.84 28.50 0.55
N LEU A 141 14.83 27.60 0.54
CA LEU A 141 14.18 27.18 -0.70
C LEU A 141 13.53 28.37 -1.41
N GLU A 142 12.84 29.25 -0.68
CA GLU A 142 12.30 30.49 -1.22
C GLU A 142 13.39 31.44 -1.70
N SER A 143 14.48 31.58 -0.94
CA SER A 143 15.66 32.38 -1.31
C SER A 143 16.28 31.90 -2.62
N PHE A 144 16.46 30.59 -2.78
CA PHE A 144 16.94 29.95 -4.00
C PHE A 144 15.99 30.18 -5.19
N ILE A 145 14.68 30.07 -4.98
CA ILE A 145 13.68 30.34 -6.02
C ILE A 145 13.74 31.81 -6.46
N ARG A 146 13.92 32.75 -5.53
CA ARG A 146 14.01 34.19 -5.82
C ARG A 146 15.32 34.55 -6.54
N THR A 147 16.46 34.04 -6.09
CA THR A 147 17.78 34.33 -6.67
C THR A 147 17.93 33.81 -8.10
N GLU A 148 17.36 32.65 -8.41
CA GLU A 148 17.32 32.06 -9.76
C GLU A 148 16.29 32.72 -10.70
N GLN A 149 15.33 33.47 -10.14
CA GLN A 149 14.35 34.27 -10.89
C GLN A 149 14.85 35.68 -11.23
N THR A 150 16.00 36.10 -10.71
CA THR A 150 16.71 37.33 -11.12
C THR A 150 17.68 37.01 -12.25
N PRO A 151 17.34 37.24 -13.53
CA PRO A 151 18.37 37.50 -14.52
C PRO A 151 19.02 38.84 -14.14
N SER A 152 20.35 38.84 -13.96
CA SER A 152 21.14 40.08 -14.02
C SER A 152 20.94 40.73 -15.39
N ILE A 153 19.98 41.63 -15.48
CA ILE A 153 19.99 42.77 -16.39
C ILE A 153 19.38 43.93 -15.60
N LEU A 154 20.23 44.81 -15.09
CA LEU A 154 19.83 46.22 -14.96
C LEU A 154 19.63 46.74 -16.39
N PRO A 155 18.46 47.30 -16.70
CA PRO A 155 18.44 48.59 -17.38
C PRO A 155 17.94 49.64 -16.39
N LYS A 156 18.66 50.77 -16.36
CA LYS A 156 18.26 52.01 -15.67
C LYS A 156 16.78 52.34 -15.96
N PRO A 157 16.08 53.02 -15.04
CA PRO A 157 14.75 53.53 -15.33
C PRO A 157 14.89 54.58 -16.43
N LYS A 158 14.32 54.29 -17.60
CA LYS A 158 14.06 55.27 -18.64
C LYS A 158 12.59 55.19 -18.99
N THR A 159 11.89 56.21 -18.51
CA THR A 159 10.83 56.96 -19.17
C THR A 159 9.91 56.16 -20.07
N GLU A 160 8.64 56.17 -19.66
CA GLU A 160 7.45 56.20 -20.51
C GLU A 160 7.80 56.58 -21.95
N ASN A 161 7.63 55.65 -22.91
CA ASN A 161 7.17 55.96 -24.25
C ASN A 161 6.88 54.70 -25.08
N LEU A 162 5.64 54.67 -25.61
CA LEU A 162 5.15 54.03 -26.84
C LEU A 162 5.25 52.50 -26.98
N LYS A 163 4.08 51.86 -26.84
CA LYS A 163 3.76 50.47 -27.20
C LYS A 163 4.26 50.14 -28.62
N GLN A 164 5.31 49.34 -28.72
CA GLN A 164 5.54 48.46 -29.86
C GLN A 164 5.38 47.03 -29.37
N ASP A 165 4.39 46.31 -29.90
CA ASP A 165 4.17 44.90 -29.60
C ASP A 165 5.41 44.10 -30.00
N LYS A 166 6.18 43.65 -29.01
CA LYS A 166 7.37 42.83 -29.26
C LYS A 166 6.92 41.45 -29.73
N LEU A 167 7.17 41.15 -30.99
CA LEU A 167 6.76 39.91 -31.65
C LEU A 167 7.86 38.85 -31.55
N LEU A 168 7.49 37.62 -31.20
CA LEU A 168 8.36 36.46 -31.04
C LEU A 168 8.20 35.48 -32.20
N SER A 169 9.32 34.88 -32.63
CA SER A 169 9.34 33.75 -33.58
C SER A 169 8.90 32.43 -32.92
N LYS A 170 8.49 31.45 -33.74
CA LYS A 170 8.13 30.09 -33.28
C LYS A 170 9.20 29.47 -32.37
N LYS A 171 10.49 29.68 -32.69
CA LYS A 171 11.63 29.16 -31.91
C LYS A 171 11.76 29.84 -30.55
N GLU A 172 11.56 31.15 -30.48
CA GLU A 172 11.59 31.91 -29.22
C GLU A 172 10.41 31.54 -28.32
N VAL A 173 9.21 31.38 -28.90
CA VAL A 173 8.01 30.95 -28.16
C VAL A 173 8.20 29.55 -27.57
N LYS A 174 8.71 28.60 -28.35
CA LYS A 174 8.99 27.24 -27.85
C LYS A 174 9.98 27.24 -26.70
N THR A 175 11.03 28.05 -26.81
CA THR A 175 12.06 28.19 -25.76
C THR A 175 11.47 28.82 -24.49
N MET A 176 10.62 29.84 -24.64
CA MET A 176 9.99 30.55 -23.52
C MET A 176 8.94 29.69 -22.79
N LEU A 177 8.15 28.90 -23.52
CA LEU A 177 7.17 27.98 -22.95
C LEU A 177 7.80 26.70 -22.38
N ALA A 178 9.03 26.37 -22.80
CA ALA A 178 9.79 25.18 -22.38
C ALA A 178 9.02 23.86 -22.57
N VAL A 179 8.37 23.68 -23.72
CA VAL A 179 7.57 22.49 -24.07
C VAL A 179 8.23 21.65 -25.19
N SER A 180 7.90 20.35 -25.26
CA SER A 180 8.39 19.45 -26.31
C SER A 180 7.79 19.78 -27.67
N ASP A 181 8.47 19.40 -28.76
CA ASP A 181 7.97 19.58 -30.13
C ASP A 181 6.57 19.00 -30.33
N SER A 182 6.36 17.76 -29.87
CA SER A 182 5.07 17.07 -29.95
C SER A 182 3.93 17.77 -29.21
N SER A 183 4.25 18.55 -28.17
CA SER A 183 3.29 19.24 -27.32
C SER A 183 3.05 20.67 -27.79
N PHE A 184 4.04 21.27 -28.45
CA PHE A 184 4.05 22.66 -28.89
C PHE A 184 2.95 22.96 -29.90
N ASP A 185 2.88 22.23 -31.01
CA ASP A 185 1.96 22.57 -32.10
C ASP A 185 0.48 22.50 -31.68
N GLN A 186 0.10 21.51 -30.85
CA GLN A 186 -1.28 21.39 -30.33
C GLN A 186 -1.59 22.45 -29.28
N LEU A 187 -0.64 22.75 -28.38
CA LEU A 187 -0.80 23.76 -27.33
C LEU A 187 -1.02 25.15 -27.93
N ILE A 188 -0.22 25.51 -28.93
CA ILE A 188 -0.30 26.81 -29.61
C ILE A 188 -1.61 26.91 -30.38
N LYS A 189 -1.99 25.87 -31.13
CA LYS A 189 -3.24 25.86 -31.91
C LYS A 189 -4.49 26.07 -31.06
N THR A 190 -4.51 25.57 -29.83
CA THR A 190 -5.66 25.67 -28.92
C THR A 190 -5.64 26.92 -28.04
N ASN A 191 -4.47 27.44 -27.66
CA ASN A 191 -4.35 28.48 -26.63
C ASN A 191 -3.76 29.81 -27.09
N LEU A 192 -3.20 29.88 -28.30
CA LEU A 192 -2.77 31.12 -28.94
C LEU A 192 -3.50 31.27 -30.28
N LYS A 193 -3.95 32.48 -30.61
CA LYS A 193 -4.52 32.73 -31.93
C LYS A 193 -3.45 32.49 -33.01
N PRO A 194 -3.75 31.79 -34.12
CA PRO A 194 -2.80 31.59 -35.19
C PRO A 194 -2.36 32.96 -35.75
N PRO A 195 -1.07 33.18 -36.02
CA PRO A 195 -0.62 34.45 -36.57
C PRO A 195 -1.25 34.68 -37.94
N SER A 196 -1.44 35.96 -38.28
CA SER A 196 -1.42 36.43 -39.66
C SER A 196 -0.16 35.89 -40.39
N LEU A 197 -0.11 36.05 -41.72
CA LEU A 197 0.86 35.43 -42.67
C LEU A 197 2.37 35.37 -42.28
N ASP A 198 2.83 36.05 -41.23
CA ASP A 198 4.24 36.20 -40.85
C ASP A 198 4.73 35.33 -39.65
N GLU A 199 3.96 34.33 -39.18
CA GLU A 199 4.38 33.36 -38.12
C GLU A 199 4.92 33.97 -36.80
N LYS A 200 4.45 35.17 -36.42
CA LYS A 200 4.91 35.90 -35.23
C LYS A 200 3.87 35.95 -34.10
N TYR A 201 4.30 35.83 -32.85
CA TYR A 201 3.43 35.76 -31.66
C TYR A 201 3.67 36.96 -30.72
N SER A 202 2.60 37.49 -30.12
CA SER A 202 2.72 38.55 -29.10
C SER A 202 3.44 38.02 -27.84
N LEU A 203 4.45 38.75 -27.37
CA LEU A 203 5.17 38.46 -26.13
C LEU A 203 4.21 38.34 -24.93
N ASP A 204 3.22 39.21 -24.82
CA ASP A 204 2.29 39.26 -23.68
C ASP A 204 1.41 38.00 -23.64
N ASN A 205 0.87 37.57 -24.78
CA ASN A 205 0.07 36.35 -24.86
C ASN A 205 0.90 35.10 -24.55
N VAL A 206 2.16 35.08 -24.99
CA VAL A 206 3.09 33.97 -24.72
C VAL A 206 3.50 33.94 -23.24
N ALA A 207 3.70 35.11 -22.63
CA ALA A 207 3.97 35.24 -21.20
C ALA A 207 2.78 34.77 -20.35
N GLU A 208 1.56 35.17 -20.71
CA GLU A 208 0.34 34.72 -20.04
C GLU A 208 0.17 33.19 -20.13
N LEU A 209 0.37 32.62 -21.33
CA LEU A 209 0.32 31.17 -21.50
C LEU A 209 1.40 30.47 -20.67
N ARG A 210 2.62 30.99 -20.65
CA ARG A 210 3.71 30.47 -19.81
C ARG A 210 3.27 30.43 -18.34
N ASP A 211 2.72 31.51 -17.83
CA ASP A 211 2.27 31.60 -16.44
C ASP A 211 1.16 30.60 -16.12
N ILE A 212 0.25 30.34 -17.06
CA ILE A 212 -0.74 29.27 -16.93
C ILE A 212 -0.04 27.91 -16.84
N LEU A 213 0.90 27.60 -17.73
CA LEU A 213 1.66 26.33 -17.71
C LEU A 213 2.38 26.11 -16.37
N LEU A 214 2.94 27.17 -15.77
CA LEU A 214 3.61 27.10 -14.46
C LEU A 214 2.66 26.66 -13.33
N ARG A 215 1.36 26.93 -13.46
CA ARG A 215 0.33 26.66 -12.46
C ARG A 215 -0.45 25.38 -12.70
N LEU A 216 -0.16 24.65 -13.78
CA LEU A 216 -0.85 23.42 -14.10
C LEU A 216 -0.42 22.28 -13.18
N VAL A 217 -1.40 21.51 -12.72
CA VAL A 217 -1.20 20.31 -11.91
C VAL A 217 -1.91 19.12 -12.53
N THR A 218 -1.39 17.92 -12.29
CA THR A 218 -2.04 16.68 -12.75
C THR A 218 -3.35 16.42 -12.01
N LEU A 219 -4.20 15.55 -12.55
CA LEU A 219 -5.43 15.09 -11.87
C LEU A 219 -5.18 14.56 -10.44
N ASN A 220 -4.06 13.85 -10.23
CA ASN A 220 -3.69 13.32 -8.92
C ASN A 220 -3.28 14.42 -7.93
N GLU A 221 -2.59 15.45 -8.42
CA GLU A 221 -2.20 16.61 -7.61
C GLU A 221 -3.42 17.50 -7.30
N ALA A 222 -4.30 17.70 -8.28
CA ALA A 222 -5.59 18.37 -8.08
C ALA A 222 -6.44 17.64 -7.02
N ALA A 223 -6.46 16.30 -7.04
CA ALA A 223 -7.14 15.52 -6.01
C ALA A 223 -6.56 15.75 -4.61
N LYS A 224 -5.24 15.92 -4.49
CA LYS A 224 -4.60 16.26 -3.21
C LYS A 224 -4.96 17.67 -2.74
N ILE A 225 -4.98 18.65 -3.64
CA ILE A 225 -5.37 20.04 -3.33
C ILE A 225 -6.82 20.08 -2.83
N LEU A 226 -7.73 19.36 -3.49
CA LEU A 226 -9.14 19.29 -3.10
C LEU A 226 -9.40 18.32 -1.93
N ARG A 227 -8.39 17.58 -1.46
CA ARG A 227 -8.48 16.51 -0.45
C ARG A 227 -9.52 15.42 -0.80
N LEU A 228 -9.54 15.02 -2.07
CA LEU A 228 -10.42 13.98 -2.61
C LEU A 228 -9.62 12.80 -3.18
N SER A 229 -10.32 11.71 -3.49
CA SER A 229 -9.74 10.63 -4.30
C SER A 229 -9.64 11.06 -5.77
N PRO A 230 -8.67 10.52 -6.54
CA PRO A 230 -8.58 10.79 -7.98
C PRO A 230 -9.87 10.47 -8.75
N HIS A 231 -10.62 9.46 -8.31
CA HIS A 231 -11.92 9.10 -8.88
C HIS A 231 -12.95 10.23 -8.71
N ASN A 232 -13.09 10.77 -7.50
CA ASN A 232 -14.03 11.84 -7.21
C ASN A 232 -13.63 13.15 -7.89
N THR A 233 -12.34 13.46 -7.95
CA THR A 233 -11.84 14.61 -8.73
C THR A 233 -12.14 14.47 -10.22
N LYS A 234 -12.05 13.25 -10.76
CA LYS A 234 -12.45 12.98 -12.15
C LYS A 234 -13.96 13.18 -12.37
N ASN A 235 -14.80 12.85 -11.39
CA ASN A 235 -16.25 13.10 -11.48
C ASN A 235 -16.57 14.61 -11.44
N LEU A 236 -15.84 15.41 -10.66
CA LEU A 236 -15.95 16.89 -10.69
C LEU A 236 -15.59 17.45 -12.08
N LEU A 237 -14.60 16.85 -12.75
CA LEU A 237 -14.22 17.25 -14.10
C LEU A 237 -15.28 16.85 -15.13
N LYS A 238 -15.84 15.64 -15.02
CA LYS A 238 -16.91 15.17 -15.90
C LYS A 238 -18.21 15.95 -15.76
N SER A 239 -18.53 16.43 -14.56
CA SER A 239 -19.71 17.24 -14.27
C SER A 239 -19.50 18.72 -14.62
N GLY A 240 -18.29 19.13 -15.02
CA GLY A 240 -17.98 20.52 -15.39
C GLY A 240 -17.77 21.46 -14.21
N ILE A 241 -17.77 20.96 -12.96
CA ILE A 241 -17.50 21.76 -11.75
C ILE A 241 -16.07 22.32 -11.76
N ILE A 242 -15.12 21.54 -12.28
CA ILE A 242 -13.77 21.98 -12.58
C ILE A 242 -13.45 21.68 -14.05
N THR A 243 -12.65 22.52 -14.67
CA THR A 243 -12.23 22.36 -16.07
C THR A 243 -10.75 22.02 -16.16
N ALA A 244 -10.39 21.11 -17.06
CA ALA A 244 -8.99 20.92 -17.44
C ALA A 244 -8.55 21.98 -18.43
N PHE A 245 -7.27 22.35 -18.36
CA PHE A 245 -6.61 23.22 -19.32
C PHE A 245 -5.99 22.41 -20.47
N ARG A 246 -5.50 21.19 -20.20
CA ARG A 246 -5.02 20.23 -21.22
C ARG A 246 -5.46 18.81 -20.89
N GLY A 247 -5.51 17.96 -21.91
CA GLY A 247 -5.80 16.55 -21.73
C GLY A 247 -6.22 15.87 -23.03
N PRO A 248 -6.50 14.55 -22.96
CA PRO A 248 -6.77 13.76 -24.16
C PRO A 248 -7.94 14.30 -24.97
N ASP A 249 -8.97 14.78 -24.27
CA ASP A 249 -10.21 15.29 -24.87
C ASP A 249 -10.14 16.79 -25.25
N ILE A 250 -9.04 17.50 -24.95
CA ILE A 250 -8.87 18.95 -25.20
C ILE A 250 -7.93 19.18 -26.37
N ASP A 251 -6.70 18.69 -26.25
CA ASP A 251 -5.62 18.94 -27.22
C ASP A 251 -4.83 17.66 -27.52
N GLY A 252 -5.37 16.50 -27.17
CA GLY A 252 -4.73 15.19 -27.33
C GLY A 252 -3.56 14.94 -26.38
N TYR A 253 -3.32 15.81 -25.39
CA TYR A 253 -2.25 15.62 -24.43
C TYR A 253 -2.52 14.42 -23.53
N ARG A 254 -1.51 13.58 -23.29
CA ARG A 254 -1.72 12.28 -22.59
C ARG A 254 -2.29 12.41 -21.18
N ASP A 255 -1.92 13.47 -20.46
CA ASP A 255 -2.27 13.68 -19.05
C ASP A 255 -3.31 14.78 -18.90
N ILE A 256 -4.25 14.63 -17.97
CA ILE A 256 -5.19 15.70 -17.63
C ILE A 256 -4.47 16.72 -16.74
N LEU A 257 -4.37 17.96 -17.22
CA LEU A 257 -3.75 19.08 -16.52
C LEU A 257 -4.78 20.15 -16.20
N ILE A 258 -4.79 20.61 -14.95
CA ILE A 258 -5.78 21.54 -14.40
C ILE A 258 -5.03 22.74 -13.84
N ASP A 259 -5.48 23.96 -14.13
CA ASP A 259 -4.91 25.17 -13.52
C ASP A 259 -5.30 25.25 -12.04
N THR A 260 -4.30 25.38 -11.16
CA THR A 260 -4.53 25.57 -9.72
C THR A 260 -5.42 26.77 -9.41
N LYS A 261 -5.49 27.79 -10.28
CA LYS A 261 -6.43 28.90 -10.16
C LYS A 261 -7.89 28.44 -10.18
N VAL A 262 -8.24 27.46 -11.03
CA VAL A 262 -9.60 26.89 -11.09
C VAL A 262 -9.95 26.19 -9.77
N LEU A 263 -9.01 25.42 -9.22
CA LEU A 263 -9.18 24.70 -7.95
C LEU A 263 -9.36 25.68 -6.77
N ASN A 264 -8.50 26.70 -6.71
CA ASN A 264 -8.56 27.72 -5.66
C ASN A 264 -9.82 28.58 -5.76
N ASN A 265 -10.27 28.89 -6.98
CA ASN A 265 -11.53 29.60 -7.21
C ASN A 265 -12.73 28.79 -6.72
N LEU A 266 -12.76 27.46 -6.95
CA LEU A 266 -13.79 26.59 -6.40
C LEU A 266 -13.82 26.65 -4.87
N LEU A 267 -12.68 26.45 -4.20
CA LEU A 267 -12.59 26.52 -2.75
C LEU A 267 -12.95 27.91 -2.20
N SER A 268 -12.58 28.97 -2.90
CA SER A 268 -12.96 30.35 -2.54
C SER A 268 -14.46 30.59 -2.69
N THR A 269 -15.07 30.06 -3.76
CA THR A 269 -16.53 30.18 -4.00
C THR A 269 -17.30 29.46 -2.90
N ILE A 270 -16.86 28.25 -2.54
CA ILE A 270 -17.43 27.50 -1.41
C ILE A 270 -17.24 28.30 -0.12
N SER A 271 -16.04 28.80 0.17
CA SER A 271 -15.79 29.62 1.37
C SER A 271 -16.70 30.86 1.46
N LYS A 272 -17.07 31.48 0.33
CA LYS A 272 -17.99 32.62 0.27
C LYS A 272 -19.47 32.22 0.44
N SER A 273 -19.80 30.95 0.23
CA SER A 273 -21.16 30.41 0.37
C SER A 273 -21.52 30.00 1.81
N VAL A 274 -20.58 30.13 2.77
CA VAL A 274 -20.81 29.85 4.20
C VAL A 274 -21.82 30.83 4.78
N LYS A 275 -22.98 30.34 5.23
CA LYS A 275 -23.97 31.15 5.94
C LYS A 275 -23.51 31.36 7.38
N SER A 276 -23.33 32.61 7.79
CA SER A 276 -22.98 32.95 9.17
C SER A 276 -24.21 32.88 10.09
N LYS A 277 -24.00 32.34 11.29
CA LYS A 277 -24.88 32.38 12.47
C LYS A 277 -26.21 31.62 12.34
N PHE A 278 -26.20 30.31 12.63
CA PHE A 278 -27.19 29.66 13.51
C PHE A 278 -26.60 28.35 14.07
N ILE A 279 -26.90 28.07 15.34
CA ILE A 279 -26.55 26.78 15.98
C ILE A 279 -27.57 25.75 15.48
N HIS A 280 -27.39 25.28 14.24
CA HIS A 280 -28.09 24.10 13.75
C HIS A 280 -27.16 22.90 13.85
N GLU A 281 -27.73 21.72 14.13
CA GLU A 281 -27.00 20.47 13.99
C GLU A 281 -26.44 20.39 12.56
N ASN A 282 -25.14 20.11 12.44
CA ASN A 282 -24.48 20.03 11.15
C ASN A 282 -24.01 18.62 10.85
N ILE A 283 -23.87 18.31 9.57
CA ILE A 283 -23.28 17.07 9.09
C ILE A 283 -22.10 17.44 8.20
N SER A 284 -20.89 17.04 8.63
CA SER A 284 -19.73 17.14 7.75
C SER A 284 -19.88 16.21 6.54
N LEU A 285 -19.36 16.63 5.39
CA LEU A 285 -19.38 15.82 4.18
C LEU A 285 -18.66 14.47 4.39
N SER A 286 -17.60 14.46 5.19
CA SER A 286 -16.92 13.23 5.61
C SER A 286 -17.82 12.29 6.44
N LEU A 287 -18.67 12.83 7.33
CA LEU A 287 -19.66 12.06 8.08
C LEU A 287 -20.80 11.56 7.16
N TYR A 288 -21.23 12.37 6.18
CA TYR A 288 -22.19 11.95 5.16
C TYR A 288 -21.72 10.67 4.45
N PHE A 289 -20.48 10.64 3.96
CA PHE A 289 -19.95 9.44 3.29
C PHE A 289 -19.84 8.22 4.21
N LYS A 290 -19.65 8.42 5.51
CA LYS A 290 -19.58 7.32 6.48
C LYS A 290 -20.95 6.78 6.87
N LYS A 291 -21.95 7.64 7.04
CA LYS A 291 -23.22 7.29 7.69
C LYS A 291 -24.44 7.28 6.76
N TYR A 292 -24.47 8.16 5.76
CA TYR A 292 -25.69 8.42 4.97
C TYR A 292 -25.52 8.10 3.48
N HIS A 293 -24.29 8.01 2.95
CA HIS A 293 -24.05 7.72 1.52
C HIS A 293 -24.62 6.37 1.05
N TYR A 294 -24.75 5.37 1.93
CA TYR A 294 -25.39 4.10 1.56
C TYR A 294 -26.91 4.20 1.40
N HIS A 295 -27.52 5.28 1.90
CA HIS A 295 -28.95 5.53 1.90
C HIS A 295 -29.35 6.69 0.95
N SER A 296 -28.37 7.28 0.25
CA SER A 296 -28.58 8.42 -0.66
C SER A 296 -28.17 8.03 -2.08
N MET A 297 -28.97 8.44 -3.07
CA MET A 297 -28.61 8.30 -4.49
C MET A 297 -27.63 9.38 -4.98
N ARG A 298 -27.30 10.38 -4.14
CA ARG A 298 -26.52 11.56 -4.51
C ARG A 298 -25.01 11.34 -4.40
N THR A 299 -24.33 11.59 -5.51
CA THR A 299 -22.88 11.60 -5.67
C THR A 299 -22.24 12.86 -5.08
N LEU A 300 -20.90 12.84 -4.92
CA LEU A 300 -20.15 14.00 -4.43
C LEU A 300 -20.37 15.22 -5.32
N ASP A 301 -20.23 15.05 -6.63
CA ASP A 301 -20.39 16.11 -7.61
C ASP A 301 -21.79 16.71 -7.58
N GLU A 302 -22.85 15.91 -7.42
CA GLU A 302 -24.21 16.44 -7.24
C GLU A 302 -24.37 17.29 -5.97
N LEU A 303 -23.71 16.91 -4.86
CA LEU A 303 -23.72 17.70 -3.62
C LEU A 303 -22.96 19.01 -3.80
N ILE A 304 -21.77 18.98 -4.39
CA ILE A 304 -20.99 20.20 -4.66
C ILE A 304 -21.73 21.11 -5.63
N GLN A 305 -22.34 20.57 -6.68
CA GLN A 305 -23.16 21.34 -7.62
C GLN A 305 -24.37 21.96 -6.91
N ALA A 306 -25.03 21.23 -6.01
CA ALA A 306 -26.14 21.79 -5.21
C ALA A 306 -25.71 22.96 -4.33
N VAL A 307 -24.49 22.93 -3.78
CA VAL A 307 -23.91 24.07 -3.05
C VAL A 307 -23.68 25.25 -3.98
N LEU A 308 -23.07 25.01 -5.14
CA LEU A 308 -22.78 26.06 -6.13
C LEU A 308 -24.07 26.71 -6.67
N ASP A 309 -25.11 25.90 -6.89
CA ASP A 309 -26.44 26.33 -7.33
C ASP A 309 -27.27 26.97 -6.19
N ARG A 310 -26.74 27.04 -4.96
CA ARG A 310 -27.41 27.51 -3.74
C ARG A 310 -28.68 26.72 -3.36
N ARG A 311 -28.78 25.47 -3.80
CA ARG A 311 -29.84 24.51 -3.44
C ARG A 311 -29.54 23.76 -2.13
N LEU A 312 -28.30 23.79 -1.67
CA LEU A 312 -27.85 23.20 -0.41
C LEU A 312 -26.91 24.18 0.31
N SER A 313 -27.27 24.56 1.53
CA SER A 313 -26.47 25.50 2.31
C SER A 313 -25.33 24.82 3.05
N ILE A 314 -24.22 25.54 3.17
CA ILE A 314 -23.08 25.16 4.00
C ILE A 314 -23.01 26.05 5.25
N VAL A 315 -22.79 25.40 6.39
CA VAL A 315 -22.76 26.02 7.72
C VAL A 315 -21.32 26.28 8.17
N ASN A 316 -20.39 25.42 7.75
CA ASN A 316 -18.97 25.58 8.02
C ASN A 316 -18.14 25.04 6.85
N PHE A 317 -16.92 25.55 6.70
CA PHE A 317 -15.94 25.08 5.73
C PHE A 317 -14.52 25.17 6.29
N ASP A 318 -13.92 24.02 6.55
CA ASP A 318 -12.49 23.91 6.83
C ASP A 318 -11.70 23.85 5.53
N LYS A 319 -11.03 24.96 5.20
CA LYS A 319 -10.24 25.10 3.97
C LYS A 319 -9.03 24.16 3.94
N GLU A 320 -8.44 23.79 5.08
CA GLU A 320 -7.27 22.90 5.14
C GLU A 320 -7.65 21.44 4.83
N ALA A 321 -8.88 21.06 5.19
CA ALA A 321 -9.49 19.78 4.87
C ALA A 321 -10.05 19.71 3.43
N GLY A 322 -9.88 20.76 2.61
CA GLY A 322 -10.36 20.80 1.23
C GLY A 322 -11.88 20.62 1.15
N LEU A 323 -12.37 19.96 0.09
CA LEU A 323 -13.82 19.77 -0.08
C LEU A 323 -14.44 18.88 1.01
N LEU A 324 -13.66 18.01 1.66
CA LEU A 324 -14.15 17.21 2.79
C LEU A 324 -14.40 18.03 4.06
N GLY A 325 -13.87 19.26 4.13
CA GLY A 325 -14.09 20.21 5.21
C GLY A 325 -15.45 20.90 5.19
N ILE A 326 -16.30 20.61 4.21
CA ILE A 326 -17.66 21.17 4.12
C ILE A 326 -18.56 20.53 5.18
N SER A 327 -19.30 21.37 5.90
CA SER A 327 -20.40 20.95 6.77
C SER A 327 -21.72 21.56 6.31
N PHE A 328 -22.71 20.71 6.11
CA PHE A 328 -24.06 21.10 5.72
C PHE A 328 -24.97 21.28 6.92
N ASP A 329 -26.05 22.03 6.74
CA ASP A 329 -27.18 21.98 7.64
C ASP A 329 -27.80 20.57 7.60
N LYS A 330 -28.03 19.96 8.76
CA LYS A 330 -28.55 18.60 8.85
C LYS A 330 -29.92 18.46 8.19
N ASN A 331 -30.84 19.39 8.43
CA ASN A 331 -32.22 19.26 7.96
C ASN A 331 -32.30 19.48 6.45
N GLU A 332 -31.59 20.49 5.94
CA GLU A 332 -31.52 20.77 4.51
C GLU A 332 -30.82 19.64 3.76
N LEU A 333 -29.73 19.09 4.31
CA LEU A 333 -29.05 17.94 3.72
C LEU A 333 -29.97 16.72 3.67
N LEU A 334 -30.64 16.37 4.77
CA LEU A 334 -31.54 15.21 4.84
C LEU A 334 -32.73 15.34 3.88
N GLN A 335 -33.30 16.54 3.75
CA GLN A 335 -34.33 16.83 2.75
C GLN A 335 -33.79 16.71 1.32
N PHE A 336 -32.59 17.24 1.06
CA PHE A 336 -31.99 17.24 -0.28
C PHE A 336 -31.64 15.84 -0.78
N ILE A 337 -31.16 14.96 0.11
CA ILE A 337 -30.82 13.57 -0.22
C ILE A 337 -32.03 12.65 -0.18
N ASP A 338 -33.24 13.21 -0.02
CA ASP A 338 -34.51 12.51 0.04
C ASP A 338 -34.51 11.38 1.10
N ILE A 339 -33.80 11.61 2.21
CA ILE A 339 -34.07 10.87 3.45
C ILE A 339 -35.31 11.53 4.06
N GLN A 340 -36.44 11.40 3.35
CA GLN A 340 -37.73 11.38 4.01
C GLN A 340 -37.69 10.19 4.97
N THR A 341 -37.39 10.49 6.22
CA THR A 341 -37.85 9.73 7.37
C THR A 341 -39.27 9.20 7.11
N LYS A 342 -39.39 7.88 6.93
CA LYS A 342 -40.67 7.13 6.84
C LYS A 342 -41.59 7.59 5.71
N ASN A 343 -41.58 6.86 4.60
CA ASN A 343 -42.86 6.58 3.94
C ASN A 343 -43.73 5.85 4.96
N LYS A 344 -44.66 6.62 5.51
CA LYS A 344 -45.60 6.27 6.55
C LYS A 344 -46.80 5.51 5.98
N ASP A 345 -46.59 4.75 4.91
CA ASP A 345 -47.57 3.82 4.39
C ASP A 345 -47.24 2.42 4.91
N LYS A 346 -48.23 1.78 5.54
CA LYS A 346 -48.12 0.52 6.30
C LYS A 346 -47.66 -0.71 5.51
N ASN A 347 -47.18 -0.57 4.27
CA ASN A 347 -46.90 -1.67 3.34
C ASN A 347 -45.45 -1.70 2.80
N GLU A 348 -44.53 -0.89 3.32
CA GLU A 348 -43.17 -0.88 2.77
C GLU A 348 -42.28 -2.03 3.26
N LEU A 349 -41.53 -2.59 2.32
CA LEU A 349 -40.62 -3.70 2.56
C LEU A 349 -39.46 -3.24 3.45
N LEU A 350 -39.19 -4.00 4.51
CA LEU A 350 -38.13 -3.77 5.48
C LEU A 350 -36.77 -4.06 4.88
N ASP A 351 -35.79 -3.20 5.14
CA ASP A 351 -34.42 -3.46 4.76
C ASP A 351 -33.76 -4.51 5.69
N ILE A 352 -32.56 -4.96 5.34
CA ILE A 352 -31.87 -5.98 6.15
C ILE A 352 -31.51 -5.46 7.55
N ASN A 353 -31.23 -4.18 7.74
CA ASN A 353 -30.92 -3.64 9.06
C ASN A 353 -32.15 -3.60 9.96
N ASP A 354 -33.31 -3.25 9.41
CA ASP A 354 -34.59 -3.32 10.13
C ASP A 354 -34.87 -4.75 10.59
N VAL A 355 -34.62 -5.74 9.71
CA VAL A 355 -34.78 -7.17 10.03
C VAL A 355 -33.80 -7.62 11.11
N ILE A 356 -32.53 -7.18 11.05
CA ILE A 356 -31.50 -7.48 12.05
C ILE A 356 -31.94 -7.01 13.43
N VAL A 357 -32.39 -5.75 13.54
CA VAL A 357 -32.87 -5.15 14.78
C VAL A 357 -34.09 -5.90 15.29
N ALA A 358 -35.06 -6.15 14.40
CA ALA A 358 -36.30 -6.82 14.77
C ALA A 358 -36.10 -8.27 15.25
N LEU A 359 -35.12 -9.00 14.70
CA LEU A 359 -34.81 -10.37 15.10
C LEU A 359 -33.75 -10.45 16.20
N ASN A 360 -33.23 -9.31 16.67
CA ASN A 360 -32.13 -9.21 17.63
C ASN A 360 -30.99 -10.20 17.31
N THR A 361 -30.42 -10.07 16.11
CA THR A 361 -29.33 -10.93 15.62
C THR A 361 -28.32 -10.13 14.81
N TYR A 362 -27.49 -10.77 13.98
CA TYR A 362 -26.52 -10.10 13.11
C TYR A 362 -26.72 -10.44 11.64
N ARG A 363 -26.15 -9.61 10.75
CA ARG A 363 -26.41 -9.63 9.31
C ARG A 363 -26.24 -11.00 8.65
N ASP A 364 -25.12 -11.67 8.90
CA ASP A 364 -24.84 -12.96 8.26
C ASP A 364 -25.82 -14.05 8.72
N ALA A 365 -26.26 -14.01 9.97
CA ALA A 365 -27.30 -14.92 10.47
C ALA A 365 -28.63 -14.72 9.71
N VAL A 366 -29.05 -13.46 9.52
CA VAL A 366 -30.26 -13.14 8.72
C VAL A 366 -30.12 -13.66 7.28
N TYR A 367 -28.98 -13.42 6.63
CA TYR A 367 -28.76 -13.92 5.27
C TYR A 367 -28.77 -15.45 5.17
N ARG A 368 -28.28 -16.15 6.19
CA ARG A 368 -28.35 -17.62 6.25
C ARG A 368 -29.78 -18.12 6.41
N ILE A 369 -30.56 -17.52 7.31
CA ILE A 369 -31.99 -17.81 7.50
C ILE A 369 -32.75 -17.62 6.17
N MET A 370 -32.44 -16.54 5.43
CA MET A 370 -32.99 -16.31 4.09
C MET A 370 -32.55 -17.35 3.06
N SER A 371 -31.28 -17.76 3.07
CA SER A 371 -30.75 -18.73 2.10
C SER A 371 -31.35 -20.12 2.25
N VAL A 372 -31.71 -20.51 3.47
CA VAL A 372 -32.38 -21.78 3.78
C VAL A 372 -33.91 -21.67 3.52
N GLY A 373 -34.41 -20.47 3.23
CA GLY A 373 -35.82 -20.25 2.87
C GLY A 373 -36.78 -20.10 4.05
N LEU A 374 -36.26 -19.99 5.29
CA LEU A 374 -37.10 -19.77 6.48
C LEU A 374 -37.71 -18.36 6.50
N LEU A 375 -36.97 -17.37 5.98
CA LEU A 375 -37.42 -15.99 5.80
C LEU A 375 -37.38 -15.63 4.31
N LYS A 376 -38.56 -15.40 3.73
CA LYS A 376 -38.67 -14.98 2.33
C LYS A 376 -38.27 -13.51 2.20
N TYR A 377 -37.80 -13.16 1.02
CA TYR A 377 -37.39 -11.81 0.69
C TYR A 377 -37.74 -11.49 -0.76
N LYS A 378 -37.81 -10.20 -1.07
CA LYS A 378 -37.92 -9.66 -2.42
C LYS A 378 -36.62 -8.93 -2.77
N MET A 379 -36.22 -8.99 -4.03
CA MET A 379 -35.09 -8.24 -4.54
C MET A 379 -35.60 -6.88 -5.05
N ALA A 380 -35.07 -5.78 -4.55
CA ALA A 380 -35.37 -4.44 -5.05
C ALA A 380 -34.07 -3.64 -5.25
N LYS A 381 -34.05 -2.80 -6.29
CA LYS A 381 -32.91 -1.94 -6.61
C LYS A 381 -33.00 -0.67 -5.79
N ILE A 382 -31.95 -0.37 -5.02
CA ILE A 382 -31.82 0.91 -4.33
C ILE A 382 -31.12 1.92 -5.26
N ASN A 383 -30.18 1.44 -6.09
CA ASN A 383 -29.38 2.25 -7.02
C ASN A 383 -29.30 1.61 -8.41
N ILE A 384 -28.77 2.36 -9.39
CA ILE A 384 -28.48 1.90 -10.76
C ILE A 384 -27.58 0.64 -10.78
N LYS A 385 -26.80 0.38 -9.70
CA LYS A 385 -25.80 -0.71 -9.65
C LYS A 385 -25.99 -1.77 -8.56
N SER A 386 -26.91 -1.63 -7.60
CA SER A 386 -27.07 -2.62 -6.52
C SER A 386 -28.52 -3.01 -6.25
N THR A 387 -28.77 -4.32 -6.36
CA THR A 387 -30.02 -4.96 -5.96
C THR A 387 -29.82 -5.47 -4.53
N GLN A 388 -30.74 -5.13 -3.63
CA GLN A 388 -30.72 -5.56 -2.23
C GLN A 388 -31.95 -6.41 -1.90
N ARG A 389 -31.84 -7.19 -0.82
CA ARG A 389 -32.93 -8.03 -0.29
C ARG A 389 -33.77 -7.22 0.69
N PHE A 390 -35.07 -7.30 0.54
CA PHE A 390 -36.05 -6.70 1.44
C PHE A 390 -37.06 -7.72 1.92
N VAL A 391 -37.62 -7.54 3.11
CA VAL A 391 -38.57 -8.46 3.73
C VAL A 391 -39.87 -7.72 3.99
N SER A 392 -41.01 -8.29 3.61
CA SER A 392 -42.28 -7.60 3.91
C SER A 392 -42.58 -7.66 5.42
N PRO A 393 -43.28 -6.66 5.99
CA PRO A 393 -43.68 -6.69 7.39
C PRO A 393 -44.49 -7.95 7.76
N GLU A 394 -45.36 -8.41 6.86
CA GLU A 394 -46.17 -9.62 7.06
C GLU A 394 -45.30 -10.88 7.10
N GLU A 395 -44.28 -10.94 6.25
CA GLU A 395 -43.32 -12.02 6.19
C GLU A 395 -42.49 -12.11 7.47
N LEU A 396 -42.03 -10.97 7.97
CA LEU A 396 -41.31 -10.89 9.25
C LEU A 396 -42.22 -11.27 10.42
N ALA A 397 -43.48 -10.81 10.42
CA ALA A 397 -44.47 -11.20 11.42
C ALA A 397 -44.75 -12.70 11.40
N ARG A 398 -44.89 -13.30 10.20
CA ARG A 398 -45.04 -14.76 10.03
C ARG A 398 -43.83 -15.51 10.57
N PHE A 399 -42.61 -15.03 10.26
CA PHE A 399 -41.39 -15.63 10.80
C PHE A 399 -41.39 -15.60 12.32
N LYS A 400 -41.65 -14.44 12.93
CA LYS A 400 -41.72 -14.29 14.38
C LYS A 400 -42.81 -15.14 15.01
N ALA A 401 -43.98 -15.28 14.39
CA ALA A 401 -45.06 -16.10 14.91
C ALA A 401 -44.68 -17.59 14.95
N LYS A 402 -43.96 -18.08 13.94
CA LYS A 402 -43.63 -19.51 13.79
C LYS A 402 -42.31 -19.90 14.45
N TYR A 403 -41.31 -19.04 14.40
CA TYR A 403 -39.95 -19.34 14.77
C TYR A 403 -39.45 -18.43 15.89
N ILE A 404 -38.43 -18.91 16.61
CA ILE A 404 -37.78 -18.17 17.68
C ILE A 404 -36.26 -18.43 17.68
N LEU A 405 -35.48 -17.37 17.93
CA LEU A 405 -34.02 -17.39 17.93
C LEU A 405 -33.46 -17.43 19.35
N PRO A 406 -32.24 -17.97 19.58
CA PRO A 406 -31.59 -18.04 20.89
C PRO A 406 -31.55 -16.72 21.67
N SER A 407 -31.38 -15.58 20.98
CA SER A 407 -31.42 -14.25 21.61
C SER A 407 -32.78 -13.95 22.23
N GLU A 408 -33.85 -14.15 21.48
CA GLU A 408 -35.23 -13.95 21.95
C GLU A 408 -35.61 -14.94 23.05
N ILE A 409 -35.18 -16.21 22.94
CA ILE A 409 -35.36 -17.21 24.00
C ILE A 409 -34.70 -16.74 25.30
N ALA A 410 -33.48 -16.20 25.20
CA ALA A 410 -32.73 -15.75 26.36
C ALA A 410 -33.40 -14.56 27.05
N GLU A 411 -33.98 -13.64 26.28
CA GLU A 411 -34.82 -12.56 26.80
C GLU A 411 -36.08 -13.11 27.48
N LEU A 412 -36.78 -14.04 26.83
CA LEU A 412 -38.02 -14.64 27.34
C LEU A 412 -37.81 -15.35 28.69
N PHE A 413 -36.70 -16.05 28.86
CA PHE A 413 -36.36 -16.72 30.12
C PHE A 413 -35.45 -15.91 31.05
N GLN A 414 -35.06 -14.68 30.66
CA GLN A 414 -34.10 -13.83 31.38
C GLN A 414 -32.82 -14.59 31.77
N THR A 415 -32.17 -15.20 30.80
CA THR A 415 -30.94 -15.99 30.99
C THR A 415 -29.87 -15.57 29.97
N ASN A 416 -28.66 -16.09 30.11
CA ASN A 416 -27.57 -15.76 29.19
C ASN A 416 -27.71 -16.55 27.87
N VAL A 417 -27.55 -15.86 26.74
CA VAL A 417 -27.64 -16.42 25.37
C VAL A 417 -26.58 -17.50 25.10
N THR A 418 -25.39 -17.40 25.72
CA THR A 418 -24.15 -18.10 25.31
C THR A 418 -24.28 -19.62 25.19
N ASN A 419 -25.15 -20.26 25.98
CA ASN A 419 -25.34 -21.72 26.01
C ASN A 419 -26.82 -22.13 25.89
N ILE A 420 -27.70 -21.20 25.50
CA ILE A 420 -29.15 -21.44 25.61
C ILE A 420 -29.64 -22.45 24.57
N ALA A 421 -29.05 -22.44 23.38
CA ALA A 421 -29.39 -23.38 22.33
C ALA A 421 -28.98 -24.81 22.71
N GLU A 422 -27.81 -24.99 23.33
CA GLU A 422 -27.35 -26.29 23.84
C GLU A 422 -28.27 -26.80 24.96
N ARG A 423 -28.66 -25.92 25.89
CA ARG A 423 -29.59 -26.28 26.98
C ARG A 423 -30.95 -26.72 26.44
N ILE A 424 -31.49 -26.04 25.44
CA ILE A 424 -32.76 -26.41 24.80
C ILE A 424 -32.66 -27.73 24.05
N LYS A 425 -31.56 -27.95 23.33
CA LYS A 425 -31.29 -29.25 22.68
C LYS A 425 -31.21 -30.38 23.69
N HIS A 426 -30.62 -30.13 24.86
CA HIS A 426 -30.54 -31.12 25.94
C HIS A 426 -31.91 -31.46 26.54
N LEU A 427 -32.87 -30.53 26.49
CA LEU A 427 -34.27 -30.79 26.85
C LEU A 427 -35.03 -31.58 25.78
N GLY A 428 -34.36 -32.03 24.71
CA GLY A 428 -34.94 -32.85 23.65
C GLY A 428 -35.57 -32.03 22.51
N ILE A 429 -35.54 -30.70 22.58
CA ILE A 429 -36.13 -29.85 21.54
C ILE A 429 -35.14 -29.66 20.40
N LYS A 430 -35.58 -30.06 19.21
CA LYS A 430 -34.75 -30.06 18.01
C LYS A 430 -34.88 -28.71 17.30
N PRO A 431 -33.77 -28.05 16.95
CA PRO A 431 -33.81 -26.91 16.05
C PRO A 431 -34.19 -27.36 14.64
N ILE A 432 -34.77 -26.44 13.87
CA ILE A 432 -35.13 -26.66 12.47
C ILE A 432 -33.97 -26.27 11.55
N SER A 433 -33.17 -25.30 11.99
CA SER A 433 -32.01 -24.78 11.26
C SER A 433 -30.90 -24.47 12.26
N GLY A 434 -29.65 -24.51 11.81
CA GLY A 434 -28.49 -24.14 12.62
C GLY A 434 -27.21 -24.88 12.25
N PRO A 435 -26.12 -24.62 13.00
CA PRO A 435 -24.77 -25.05 12.62
C PRO A 435 -24.63 -26.55 12.33
N THR A 436 -25.36 -27.40 13.06
CA THR A 436 -25.30 -28.86 12.93
C THR A 436 -26.37 -29.44 12.00
N ILE A 437 -27.18 -28.63 11.33
CA ILE A 437 -28.31 -29.08 10.49
C ILE A 437 -28.08 -28.69 9.03
N ASP A 438 -27.92 -27.39 8.78
CA ASP A 438 -27.85 -26.79 7.44
C ASP A 438 -26.65 -25.85 7.30
N ASN A 439 -25.69 -25.95 8.23
CA ASN A 439 -24.55 -25.05 8.35
C ASN A 439 -24.96 -23.57 8.57
N GLY A 440 -26.16 -23.33 9.11
CA GLY A 440 -26.63 -22.02 9.54
C GLY A 440 -25.79 -21.48 10.70
N LEU A 441 -25.68 -20.16 10.83
CA LEU A 441 -24.82 -19.54 11.85
C LEU A 441 -25.45 -19.46 13.24
N VAL A 442 -26.78 -19.50 13.30
CA VAL A 442 -27.56 -19.48 14.54
C VAL A 442 -28.61 -20.58 14.48
N TYR A 443 -28.93 -21.18 15.62
CA TYR A 443 -30.05 -22.12 15.68
C TYR A 443 -31.39 -21.40 15.53
N VAL A 444 -32.36 -22.03 14.88
CA VAL A 444 -33.75 -21.57 14.78
C VAL A 444 -34.66 -22.68 15.29
N PHE A 445 -35.56 -22.36 16.23
CA PHE A 445 -36.48 -23.32 16.84
C PHE A 445 -37.94 -23.00 16.45
N GLU A 446 -38.83 -23.99 16.50
CA GLU A 446 -40.27 -23.70 16.44
C GLU A 446 -40.70 -23.04 17.75
N ARG A 447 -41.43 -21.93 17.63
CA ARG A 447 -41.85 -21.17 18.80
C ARG A 447 -42.74 -21.99 19.73
N LYS A 448 -43.61 -22.83 19.17
CA LYS A 448 -44.53 -23.69 19.94
C LYS A 448 -43.78 -24.65 20.90
N ASP A 449 -42.63 -25.17 20.47
CA ASP A 449 -41.84 -26.12 21.25
C ASP A 449 -41.09 -25.42 22.41
N ILE A 450 -40.75 -24.14 22.24
CA ILE A 450 -40.13 -23.34 23.31
C ILE A 450 -41.13 -22.90 24.36
N ILE A 451 -42.35 -22.51 23.94
CA ILE A 451 -43.40 -22.06 24.86
C ILE A 451 -43.82 -23.19 25.82
N SER A 452 -43.67 -24.47 25.42
CA SER A 452 -43.96 -25.60 26.29
C SER A 452 -42.95 -25.83 27.44
N ILE A 453 -41.83 -25.09 27.48
CA ILE A 453 -40.81 -25.21 28.53
C ILE A 453 -41.04 -24.13 29.59
N ASN A 454 -40.85 -24.48 30.87
CA ASN A 454 -40.77 -23.48 31.93
C ASN A 454 -39.31 -23.13 32.31
N LYS A 455 -39.10 -21.94 32.88
CA LYS A 455 -37.76 -21.45 33.27
C LYS A 455 -37.03 -22.42 34.22
N GLN A 456 -37.76 -23.07 35.13
CA GLN A 456 -37.20 -24.00 36.10
C GLN A 456 -36.59 -25.25 35.44
N GLN A 457 -37.20 -25.76 34.37
CA GLN A 457 -36.66 -26.86 33.58
C GLN A 457 -35.35 -26.45 32.91
N LEU A 458 -35.29 -25.23 32.36
CA LEU A 458 -34.10 -24.70 31.70
C LEU A 458 -32.94 -24.51 32.71
N ASP A 459 -33.21 -23.98 33.89
CA ASP A 459 -32.21 -23.70 34.94
C ASP A 459 -31.67 -24.97 35.62
N LYS A 460 -32.45 -26.05 35.64
CA LYS A 460 -32.02 -27.36 36.16
C LYS A 460 -31.14 -28.16 35.19
N VAL A 461 -30.96 -27.72 33.94
CA VAL A 461 -30.13 -28.44 32.96
C VAL A 461 -28.65 -28.41 33.37
N GLN A 462 -28.15 -29.54 33.83
CA GLN A 462 -26.73 -29.79 34.09
C GLN A 462 -26.18 -30.84 33.12
N GLY A 463 -24.87 -30.83 32.87
CA GLY A 463 -24.22 -31.89 32.06
C GLY A 463 -24.44 -31.81 30.54
N TYR A 464 -24.88 -30.67 30.01
CA TYR A 464 -25.05 -30.48 28.56
C TYR A 464 -23.71 -30.36 27.84
N GLN A 465 -23.62 -30.96 26.65
CA GLN A 465 -22.45 -30.80 25.78
C GLN A 465 -22.39 -29.37 25.26
N THR A 466 -21.30 -28.67 25.53
CA THR A 466 -21.04 -27.32 25.02
C THR A 466 -19.70 -27.26 24.29
N ARG A 467 -19.66 -26.51 23.19
CA ARG A 467 -18.42 -26.17 22.46
C ARG A 467 -17.79 -24.87 22.98
N THR A 468 -18.50 -24.16 23.85
CA THR A 468 -18.17 -22.83 24.38
C THR A 468 -18.05 -22.87 25.90
N GLY A 469 -17.07 -22.14 26.45
CA GLY A 469 -16.85 -22.02 27.90
C GLY A 469 -15.52 -22.60 28.39
N ARG A 470 -15.11 -22.18 29.59
CA ARG A 470 -13.89 -22.66 30.26
C ARG A 470 -14.13 -24.08 30.79
N PRO A 471 -13.28 -25.08 30.47
CA PRO A 471 -13.39 -26.41 31.06
C PRO A 471 -13.37 -26.33 32.59
N LYS A 472 -14.26 -27.06 33.26
CA LYS A 472 -14.26 -27.14 34.72
C LYS A 472 -12.95 -27.80 35.18
N LYS A 473 -12.28 -27.17 36.16
CA LYS A 473 -10.97 -27.59 36.69
C LYS A 473 -11.08 -29.04 37.19
N GLY A 474 -10.32 -29.97 36.59
CA GLY A 474 -10.28 -31.38 37.00
C GLY A 474 -10.69 -32.40 35.93
N GLN A 475 -11.25 -31.99 34.79
CA GLN A 475 -11.43 -32.90 33.65
C GLN A 475 -10.17 -32.96 32.79
N MET A 476 -9.59 -34.15 32.62
CA MET A 476 -8.58 -34.40 31.59
C MET A 476 -9.20 -34.10 30.22
N THR A 477 -8.61 -33.15 29.49
CA THR A 477 -9.10 -32.78 28.15
C THR A 477 -8.34 -33.54 27.07
N THR A 478 -9.00 -33.81 25.95
CA THR A 478 -8.43 -34.37 24.69
C THR A 478 -7.16 -33.63 24.22
N LYS A 479 -6.93 -32.38 24.67
CA LYS A 479 -5.73 -31.58 24.39
C LYS A 479 -4.44 -32.15 24.96
N SER A 480 -4.47 -32.89 26.08
CA SER A 480 -3.23 -33.44 26.67
C SER A 480 -2.67 -34.62 25.86
N LYS A 481 -3.55 -35.41 25.24
CA LYS A 481 -3.19 -36.52 24.35
C LYS A 481 -2.74 -36.03 22.96
N ALA A 482 -3.30 -34.92 22.49
CA ALA A 482 -2.94 -34.33 21.19
C ALA A 482 -1.57 -33.61 21.18
N LYS A 483 -1.01 -33.27 22.35
CA LYS A 483 0.26 -32.51 22.44
C LYS A 483 1.49 -33.35 22.03
N THR A 484 1.41 -34.68 22.05
CA THR A 484 2.52 -35.56 21.63
C THR A 484 2.48 -35.88 20.13
N ASP A 485 1.28 -36.00 19.55
CA ASP A 485 1.12 -36.50 18.17
C ASP A 485 1.00 -35.37 17.14
N TYR A 486 0.69 -34.15 17.61
CA TYR A 486 0.43 -33.00 16.76
C TYR A 486 1.19 -31.75 17.20
N MET A 487 1.67 -31.01 16.21
CA MET A 487 2.34 -29.70 16.36
C MET A 487 1.42 -28.60 15.84
N ASP A 488 1.33 -27.49 16.55
CA ASP A 488 0.63 -26.31 16.02
C ASP A 488 1.53 -25.52 15.06
N ALA A 489 0.95 -24.61 14.28
CA ALA A 489 1.69 -23.84 13.27
C ALA A 489 2.87 -23.02 13.84
N GLN A 490 2.83 -22.67 15.13
CA GLN A 490 3.92 -21.95 15.79
C GLN A 490 5.08 -22.90 16.09
N ALA A 491 4.80 -24.07 16.67
CA ALA A 491 5.81 -25.10 16.91
C ALA A 491 6.46 -25.58 15.60
N VAL A 492 5.68 -25.70 14.51
CA VAL A 492 6.23 -26.02 13.18
C VAL A 492 7.14 -24.90 12.66
N ALA A 493 6.78 -23.63 12.88
CA ALA A 493 7.63 -22.52 12.47
C ALA A 493 8.97 -22.51 13.23
N GLU A 494 8.95 -22.80 14.53
CA GLU A 494 10.17 -22.90 15.36
C GLU A 494 11.09 -24.03 14.87
N LEU A 495 10.53 -25.19 14.49
CA LEU A 495 11.31 -26.30 13.95
C LEU A 495 11.91 -26.06 12.55
N LEU A 496 11.32 -25.15 11.76
CA LEU A 496 11.85 -24.77 10.45
C LEU A 496 13.04 -23.79 10.54
N GLY A 497 13.39 -23.35 11.76
CA GLY A 497 14.54 -22.49 12.08
C GLY A 497 14.21 -21.00 12.28
N ASP A 498 15.19 -20.23 12.75
CA ASP A 498 15.03 -18.85 13.30
C ASP A 498 14.42 -17.82 12.33
N SER A 499 14.43 -18.09 11.02
CA SER A 499 13.84 -17.20 10.00
C SER A 499 12.42 -17.59 9.61
N ALA A 500 11.85 -18.66 10.18
CA ALA A 500 10.54 -19.16 9.83
C ALA A 500 9.42 -18.57 10.69
N ASN A 501 8.27 -18.32 10.05
CA ASN A 501 7.09 -17.77 10.69
C ASN A 501 5.83 -18.51 10.19
N ILE A 502 4.69 -18.25 10.83
CA ILE A 502 3.40 -18.89 10.51
C ILE A 502 2.99 -18.71 9.03
N GLN A 503 3.43 -17.64 8.37
CA GLN A 503 3.15 -17.41 6.95
C GLN A 503 3.91 -18.40 6.05
N LYS A 504 5.16 -18.72 6.39
CA LYS A 504 5.94 -19.76 5.71
C LYS A 504 5.29 -21.14 5.88
N VAL A 505 4.81 -21.48 7.07
CA VAL A 505 4.03 -22.71 7.30
C VAL A 505 2.77 -22.74 6.43
N SER A 506 2.04 -21.61 6.34
CA SER A 506 0.87 -21.50 5.46
C SER A 506 1.21 -21.67 3.97
N ARG A 507 2.40 -21.23 3.55
CA ARG A 507 2.89 -21.42 2.19
C ARG A 507 3.21 -22.88 1.88
N LEU A 508 3.81 -23.62 2.82
CA LEU A 508 4.01 -25.07 2.68
C LEU A 508 2.68 -25.81 2.50
N VAL A 509 1.65 -25.43 3.26
CA VAL A 509 0.30 -25.98 3.10
C VAL A 509 -0.28 -25.67 1.74
N LYS A 510 -0.22 -24.40 1.30
CA LYS A 510 -0.76 -23.99 0.00
C LYS A 510 -0.08 -24.71 -1.17
N LYS A 511 1.21 -25.00 -1.05
CA LYS A 511 2.00 -25.71 -2.08
C LYS A 511 1.93 -27.24 -1.96
N GLY A 512 1.25 -27.78 -0.94
CA GLY A 512 1.05 -29.22 -0.76
C GLY A 512 2.20 -29.97 -0.08
N PHE A 513 3.22 -29.28 0.46
CA PHE A 513 4.32 -29.91 1.19
C PHE A 513 3.94 -30.35 2.61
N LEU A 514 2.94 -29.69 3.20
CA LEU A 514 2.37 -30.07 4.50
C LEU A 514 0.85 -30.11 4.40
N GLN A 515 0.22 -31.04 5.12
CA GLN A 515 -1.23 -31.10 5.23
C GLN A 515 -1.68 -30.79 6.66
N ALA A 516 -2.54 -29.79 6.79
CA ALA A 516 -3.17 -29.49 8.07
C ALA A 516 -4.19 -30.58 8.41
N VAL A 517 -4.18 -31.02 9.66
CA VAL A 517 -5.09 -32.06 10.16
C VAL A 517 -6.50 -31.49 10.27
N GLN A 518 -7.47 -32.18 9.66
CA GLN A 518 -8.87 -31.86 9.86
C GLN A 518 -9.31 -32.43 11.20
N HIS A 519 -9.58 -31.55 12.16
CA HIS A 519 -10.01 -31.95 13.51
C HIS A 519 -11.38 -31.39 13.87
N ASN A 520 -12.15 -30.81 12.93
CA ASN A 520 -13.54 -30.34 13.13
C ASN A 520 -13.79 -29.50 14.41
N GLY A 521 -12.77 -28.77 14.87
CA GLY A 521 -12.79 -27.97 16.10
C GLY A 521 -12.44 -28.72 17.41
N GLU A 522 -12.18 -30.02 17.39
CA GLU A 522 -11.79 -30.83 18.56
C GLU A 522 -10.49 -30.34 19.22
N LEU A 523 -9.55 -29.86 18.42
CA LEU A 523 -8.27 -29.30 18.88
C LEU A 523 -8.30 -27.77 19.05
N GLY A 524 -9.48 -27.14 18.93
CA GLY A 524 -9.65 -25.67 18.97
C GLY A 524 -9.51 -25.01 17.59
N ASN A 525 -9.27 -23.69 17.55
CA ASN A 525 -9.23 -22.91 16.30
C ASN A 525 -7.83 -22.80 15.66
N LYS A 526 -6.83 -23.48 16.22
CA LYS A 526 -5.46 -23.48 15.68
C LYS A 526 -5.33 -24.53 14.59
N ARG A 527 -4.42 -24.32 13.64
CA ARG A 527 -4.01 -25.35 12.68
C ARG A 527 -3.00 -26.28 13.34
N TYR A 528 -3.26 -27.58 13.22
CA TYR A 528 -2.39 -28.64 13.70
C TYR A 528 -1.86 -29.48 12.54
N PHE A 529 -0.67 -30.00 12.72
CA PHE A 529 0.06 -30.85 11.79
C PHE A 529 0.50 -32.09 12.54
N LYS A 530 0.47 -33.25 11.89
CA LYS A 530 1.05 -34.45 12.49
C LYS A 530 2.55 -34.29 12.63
N SER A 531 3.10 -34.59 13.81
CA SER A 531 4.54 -34.49 14.08
C SER A 531 5.37 -35.30 13.07
N GLU A 532 4.91 -36.50 12.71
CA GLU A 532 5.55 -37.38 11.72
C GLU A 532 5.75 -36.71 10.36
N VAL A 533 4.72 -36.03 9.83
CA VAL A 533 4.76 -35.39 8.50
C VAL A 533 5.72 -34.21 8.49
N VAL A 534 5.75 -33.43 9.58
CA VAL A 534 6.65 -32.29 9.70
C VAL A 534 8.11 -32.76 9.77
N LEU A 535 8.39 -33.79 10.56
CA LEU A 535 9.72 -34.38 10.66
C LEU A 535 10.17 -35.01 9.33
N GLN A 536 9.27 -35.65 8.60
CA GLN A 536 9.55 -36.20 7.27
C GLN A 536 9.95 -35.11 6.28
N TYR A 537 9.21 -33.99 6.22
CA TYR A 537 9.58 -32.84 5.40
C TYR A 537 10.98 -32.30 5.74
N LEU A 538 11.30 -32.18 7.03
CA LEU A 538 12.62 -31.74 7.47
C LEU A 538 13.72 -32.72 7.04
N ALA A 539 13.48 -34.02 7.17
CA ALA A 539 14.41 -35.07 6.75
C ALA A 539 14.61 -35.12 5.23
N GLU A 540 13.57 -34.82 4.45
CA GLU A 540 13.61 -34.83 2.99
C GLU A 540 14.39 -33.64 2.41
N PHE A 541 14.31 -32.46 3.04
CA PHE A 541 14.92 -31.24 2.51
C PHE A 541 16.02 -30.64 3.41
N GLN A 542 15.67 -30.16 4.60
CA GLN A 542 16.58 -29.33 5.41
C GLN A 542 17.72 -30.15 6.04
N ASN A 543 17.42 -31.37 6.47
CA ASN A 543 18.34 -32.27 7.14
C ASN A 543 18.83 -33.40 6.22
N ASN A 544 18.56 -33.30 4.91
CA ASN A 544 18.96 -34.32 3.95
C ASN A 544 20.43 -34.15 3.57
N PRO A 545 21.33 -35.07 3.96
CA PRO A 545 22.76 -34.95 3.66
C PRO A 545 23.08 -35.11 2.16
N ARG A 546 22.13 -35.63 1.35
CA ARG A 546 22.31 -35.81 -0.10
C ARG A 546 21.91 -34.58 -0.90
N LEU A 547 21.47 -33.52 -0.25
CA LEU A 547 21.10 -32.26 -0.88
C LEU A 547 22.05 -31.16 -0.47
N ILE A 548 22.38 -30.28 -1.42
CA ILE A 548 23.14 -29.07 -1.16
C ILE A 548 22.35 -27.86 -1.66
N LYS A 549 22.37 -26.79 -0.86
CA LYS A 549 21.66 -25.55 -1.18
C LYS A 549 22.32 -24.87 -2.38
N LEU A 550 21.50 -24.32 -3.27
CA LEU A 550 21.95 -23.62 -4.49
C LEU A 550 23.06 -22.58 -4.24
N GLN A 551 23.00 -21.88 -3.12
CA GLN A 551 23.98 -20.85 -2.75
C GLN A 551 25.38 -21.41 -2.42
N ASP A 552 25.47 -22.67 -2.00
CA ASP A 552 26.70 -23.33 -1.57
C ASP A 552 27.35 -24.14 -2.71
N ILE A 553 26.61 -24.41 -3.78
CA ILE A 553 27.08 -25.14 -4.97
C ILE A 553 28.32 -24.50 -5.63
N PRO A 554 28.39 -23.17 -5.86
CA PRO A 554 29.56 -22.55 -6.49
C PRO A 554 30.86 -22.82 -5.71
N THR A 555 30.78 -22.72 -4.38
CA THR A 555 31.90 -23.03 -3.48
C THR A 555 32.28 -24.50 -3.56
N TRP A 556 31.29 -25.40 -3.53
CA TRP A 556 31.51 -26.85 -3.58
C TRP A 556 32.17 -27.29 -4.91
N LEU A 557 31.72 -26.73 -6.03
CA LEU A 557 32.30 -26.99 -7.36
C LEU A 557 33.56 -26.16 -7.65
N SER A 558 33.92 -25.19 -6.82
CA SER A 558 34.99 -24.23 -7.08
C SER A 558 34.82 -23.52 -8.45
N ILE A 559 33.62 -22.97 -8.70
CA ILE A 559 33.28 -22.20 -9.91
C ILE A 559 32.59 -20.89 -9.53
N ASP A 560 32.59 -19.91 -10.43
CA ASP A 560 31.81 -18.70 -10.22
C ASP A 560 30.30 -18.91 -10.45
N LYS A 561 29.49 -18.05 -9.82
CA LYS A 561 28.02 -18.12 -9.88
C LYS A 561 27.46 -18.01 -11.30
N ARG A 562 28.10 -17.22 -12.17
CA ARG A 562 27.64 -17.02 -13.55
C ARG A 562 27.85 -18.28 -14.38
N ARG A 563 28.97 -18.98 -14.19
CA ARG A 563 29.24 -20.28 -14.81
C ARG A 563 28.31 -21.36 -14.29
N LEU A 564 27.97 -21.36 -13.00
CA LEU A 564 26.92 -22.25 -12.48
C LEU A 564 25.60 -22.08 -13.24
N GLU A 565 25.17 -20.83 -13.45
CA GLU A 565 23.93 -20.51 -14.12
C GLU A 565 23.95 -20.90 -15.61
N ILE A 566 25.00 -20.54 -16.34
CA ILE A 566 25.10 -20.75 -17.79
C ILE A 566 25.38 -22.22 -18.12
N ASP A 567 26.37 -22.82 -17.45
CA ASP A 567 26.89 -24.12 -17.85
C ASP A 567 26.08 -25.28 -17.29
N TRP A 568 25.44 -25.14 -16.13
CA TRP A 568 24.84 -26.31 -15.45
C TRP A 568 23.33 -26.17 -15.27
N LEU A 569 22.83 -24.97 -14.94
CA LEU A 569 21.40 -24.75 -14.74
C LEU A 569 20.64 -24.52 -16.05
N LYS A 570 21.08 -23.55 -16.88
CA LYS A 570 20.43 -23.26 -18.17
C LYS A 570 20.54 -24.40 -19.17
N SER A 571 21.60 -25.20 -19.05
CA SER A 571 21.81 -26.39 -19.87
C SER A 571 20.96 -27.59 -19.46
N GLY A 572 20.31 -27.56 -18.29
CA GLY A 572 19.56 -28.68 -17.73
C GLY A 572 20.41 -29.82 -17.18
N ARG A 573 21.75 -29.70 -17.16
CA ARG A 573 22.66 -30.73 -16.61
C ARG A 573 22.66 -30.79 -15.08
N LEU A 574 22.12 -29.77 -14.42
CA LEU A 574 21.90 -29.75 -12.98
C LEU A 574 20.44 -29.39 -12.71
N SER A 575 19.69 -30.34 -12.15
CA SER A 575 18.31 -30.12 -11.77
C SER A 575 18.20 -29.53 -10.37
N LEU A 576 17.21 -28.66 -10.18
CA LEU A 576 16.94 -28.05 -8.87
C LEU A 576 15.61 -28.51 -8.33
N ILE A 577 15.58 -28.73 -7.01
CA ILE A 577 14.40 -29.09 -6.24
C ILE A 577 14.07 -27.92 -5.30
N ASP A 578 12.80 -27.51 -5.25
CA ASP A 578 12.28 -26.44 -4.38
C ASP A 578 11.67 -27.04 -3.12
N ASP A 579 12.00 -26.48 -1.95
CA ASP A 579 11.42 -26.89 -0.67
C ASP A 579 10.03 -26.27 -0.39
N GLY A 580 9.46 -25.53 -1.34
CA GLY A 580 8.23 -24.79 -1.15
C GLY A 580 8.42 -23.41 -0.51
N LEU A 581 9.48 -23.18 0.26
CA LEU A 581 9.80 -21.90 0.91
C LEU A 581 10.64 -20.97 0.02
N GLY A 582 11.11 -21.47 -1.12
CA GLY A 582 11.90 -20.73 -2.10
C GLY A 582 13.40 -20.99 -1.98
N GLN A 583 13.82 -21.88 -1.07
CA GLN A 583 15.16 -22.44 -1.09
C GLN A 583 15.21 -23.53 -2.16
N ARG A 584 16.27 -23.51 -2.97
CA ARG A 584 16.52 -24.52 -3.98
C ARG A 584 17.72 -25.37 -3.63
N TYR A 585 17.64 -26.64 -3.99
CA TYR A 585 18.63 -27.67 -3.70
C TYR A 585 19.00 -28.42 -4.98
N ALA A 586 20.22 -28.95 -5.04
CA ALA A 586 20.61 -29.94 -6.02
C ALA A 586 21.00 -31.25 -5.31
N HIS A 587 20.85 -32.37 -6.00
CA HIS A 587 21.39 -33.64 -5.52
C HIS A 587 22.92 -33.63 -5.56
N MET A 588 23.55 -34.14 -4.51
CA MET A 588 25.01 -34.28 -4.47
C MET A 588 25.52 -35.19 -5.60
N ASP A 589 24.78 -36.23 -5.96
CA ASP A 589 25.15 -37.15 -7.05
C ASP A 589 25.34 -36.41 -8.39
N ASP A 590 24.48 -35.44 -8.70
CA ASP A 590 24.60 -34.61 -9.91
C ASP A 590 25.89 -33.78 -9.88
N LEU A 591 26.24 -33.25 -8.71
CA LEU A 591 27.46 -32.46 -8.53
C LEU A 591 28.72 -33.31 -8.58
N GLU A 592 28.68 -34.52 -8.03
CA GLU A 592 29.76 -35.48 -8.17
C GLU A 592 29.98 -35.86 -9.63
N ASN A 593 28.91 -36.04 -10.40
CA ASN A 593 28.99 -36.30 -11.84
C ASN A 593 29.60 -35.11 -12.60
N ILE A 594 29.22 -33.88 -12.25
CA ILE A 594 29.84 -32.67 -12.79
C ILE A 594 31.33 -32.61 -12.43
N LYS A 595 31.69 -32.94 -11.19
CA LYS A 595 33.09 -32.96 -10.74
C LYS A 595 33.90 -34.00 -11.50
N LYS A 596 33.37 -35.21 -11.69
CA LYS A 596 33.97 -36.27 -12.52
C LYS A 596 34.16 -35.79 -13.96
N LEU A 597 33.15 -35.18 -14.56
CA LEU A 597 33.22 -34.64 -15.93
C LEU A 597 34.36 -33.61 -16.07
N ARG A 598 34.50 -32.68 -15.12
CA ARG A 598 35.55 -31.65 -15.15
C ARG A 598 36.97 -32.19 -14.95
N ILE A 599 37.14 -33.42 -14.48
CA ILE A 599 38.47 -34.04 -14.38
C ILE A 599 39.03 -34.33 -15.77
N TYR A 600 38.21 -34.80 -16.71
CA TYR A 600 38.67 -35.21 -18.04
C TYR A 600 38.18 -34.29 -19.18
N ALA A 601 37.20 -33.42 -18.94
CA ALA A 601 36.67 -32.49 -19.92
C ALA A 601 37.13 -31.04 -19.65
N LEU A 602 37.41 -30.30 -20.71
CA LEU A 602 37.75 -28.88 -20.70
C LEU A 602 36.75 -28.08 -21.54
N SER A 603 36.35 -26.91 -21.06
CA SER A 603 35.63 -25.95 -21.89
C SER A 603 36.52 -25.36 -22.98
N THR A 604 35.91 -24.71 -23.98
CA THR A 604 36.64 -24.00 -25.05
C THR A 604 37.67 -23.00 -24.50
N GLN A 605 37.36 -22.33 -23.40
CA GLN A 605 38.27 -21.39 -22.76
C GLN A 605 39.43 -22.10 -22.07
N GLU A 606 39.15 -23.10 -21.23
CA GLU A 606 40.19 -23.84 -20.51
C GLU A 606 41.15 -24.56 -21.48
N LEU A 607 40.63 -25.05 -22.61
CA LEU A 607 41.44 -25.65 -23.67
C LEU A 607 42.34 -24.61 -24.38
N ALA A 608 41.80 -23.42 -24.65
CA ALA A 608 42.56 -22.32 -25.23
C ALA A 608 43.70 -21.88 -24.28
N GLU A 609 43.40 -21.70 -22.99
CA GLU A 609 44.37 -21.34 -21.96
C GLU A 609 45.45 -22.44 -21.79
N SER A 610 45.05 -23.72 -21.76
CA SER A 610 45.98 -24.85 -21.60
C SER A 610 46.91 -25.06 -22.80
N THR A 611 46.58 -24.49 -23.96
CA THR A 611 47.36 -24.60 -25.21
C THR A 611 48.05 -23.30 -25.60
N GLY A 612 47.87 -22.22 -24.83
CA GLY A 612 48.35 -20.87 -25.17
C GLY A 612 47.67 -20.26 -26.40
N LYS A 613 46.52 -20.78 -26.84
CA LYS A 613 45.79 -20.33 -28.02
C LYS A 613 44.63 -19.41 -27.67
N THR A 614 44.07 -18.73 -28.66
CA THR A 614 42.82 -17.97 -28.47
C THR A 614 41.60 -18.87 -28.63
N ARG A 615 40.45 -18.45 -28.07
CA ARG A 615 39.17 -19.17 -28.30
C ARG A 615 38.82 -19.30 -29.78
N GLN A 616 39.24 -18.33 -30.60
CA GLN A 616 38.97 -18.34 -32.04
C GLN A 616 39.81 -19.41 -32.75
N ASP A 617 41.03 -19.68 -32.30
CA ASP A 617 41.86 -20.77 -32.81
C ASP A 617 41.27 -22.13 -32.50
N VAL A 618 40.74 -22.31 -31.28
CA VAL A 618 40.02 -23.53 -30.90
C VAL A 618 38.78 -23.71 -31.80
N ASN A 619 37.97 -22.67 -31.98
CA ASN A 619 36.80 -22.73 -32.88
C ASN A 619 37.17 -23.02 -34.34
N ASN A 620 38.27 -22.47 -34.83
CA ASN A 620 38.80 -22.78 -36.16
C ASN A 620 39.25 -24.24 -36.27
N ALA A 621 39.88 -24.78 -35.22
CA ALA A 621 40.28 -26.19 -35.18
C ALA A 621 39.07 -27.15 -35.16
N ILE A 622 37.96 -26.77 -34.53
CA ILE A 622 36.68 -27.50 -34.62
C ILE A 622 36.17 -27.47 -36.07
N ARG A 623 36.09 -26.26 -36.67
CA ARG A 623 35.59 -26.09 -38.05
C ARG A 623 36.39 -26.88 -39.08
N LEU A 624 37.70 -26.99 -38.88
CA LEU A 624 38.61 -27.75 -39.72
C LEU A 624 38.70 -29.24 -39.37
N GLY A 625 37.92 -29.72 -38.38
CA GLY A 625 37.86 -31.12 -37.96
C GLY A 625 39.10 -31.65 -37.23
N LYS A 626 40.01 -30.77 -36.78
CA LYS A 626 41.27 -31.15 -36.11
C LYS A 626 41.05 -31.61 -34.67
N ILE A 627 40.02 -31.08 -34.02
CA ILE A 627 39.54 -31.50 -32.71
C ILE A 627 38.04 -31.72 -32.78
N GLN A 628 37.52 -32.63 -31.95
CA GLN A 628 36.08 -32.85 -31.83
C GLN A 628 35.64 -32.63 -30.39
N PRO A 629 34.54 -31.90 -30.16
CA PRO A 629 33.92 -31.81 -28.84
C PRO A 629 33.36 -33.16 -28.42
N ILE A 630 33.40 -33.44 -27.13
CA ILE A 630 32.67 -34.55 -26.49
C ILE A 630 31.25 -34.14 -26.04
N SER A 631 30.97 -32.84 -26.03
CA SER A 631 29.66 -32.25 -25.73
C SER A 631 29.58 -30.85 -26.33
N GLY A 632 28.39 -30.40 -26.73
CA GLY A 632 28.16 -29.07 -27.30
C GLY A 632 26.84 -28.92 -28.06
N PRO A 633 26.57 -27.74 -28.65
CA PRO A 633 25.23 -27.40 -29.14
C PRO A 633 24.72 -28.35 -30.21
N ASN A 634 25.64 -28.89 -31.02
CA ASN A 634 25.35 -29.79 -32.13
C ASN A 634 25.54 -31.28 -31.78
N TYR A 635 25.82 -31.63 -30.52
CA TYR A 635 26.09 -33.00 -30.07
C TYR A 635 25.00 -33.50 -29.13
N ASP A 636 24.79 -32.76 -28.05
CA ASP A 636 23.87 -33.10 -26.96
C ASP A 636 23.03 -31.89 -26.53
N SER A 637 22.92 -30.89 -27.42
CA SER A 637 22.24 -29.61 -27.18
C SER A 637 22.86 -28.80 -26.03
N PHE A 638 24.08 -29.15 -25.60
CA PHE A 638 24.76 -28.43 -24.54
C PHE A 638 25.27 -27.07 -25.04
N PRO A 639 24.98 -25.93 -24.40
CA PRO A 639 25.28 -24.62 -24.99
C PRO A 639 26.76 -24.32 -25.26
N ASN A 640 27.67 -25.01 -24.58
CA ASN A 640 29.12 -24.77 -24.66
C ASN A 640 29.84 -26.01 -25.14
N PHE A 641 30.92 -25.88 -25.91
CA PHE A 641 31.71 -27.07 -26.26
C PHE A 641 32.59 -27.52 -25.08
N LEU A 642 32.53 -28.82 -24.78
CA LEU A 642 33.49 -29.51 -23.92
C LEU A 642 34.36 -30.45 -24.76
N PHE A 643 35.62 -30.55 -24.40
CA PHE A 643 36.62 -31.37 -25.09
C PHE A 643 37.29 -32.31 -24.11
N ASP A 644 37.59 -33.53 -24.54
CA ASP A 644 38.46 -34.39 -23.77
C ASP A 644 39.85 -33.75 -23.62
N ARG A 645 40.47 -33.87 -22.45
CA ARG A 645 41.81 -33.30 -22.16
C ARG A 645 42.88 -33.75 -23.15
N SER A 646 42.77 -34.93 -23.75
CA SER A 646 43.66 -35.37 -24.83
C SER A 646 43.67 -34.42 -26.04
N SER A 647 42.64 -33.59 -26.20
CA SER A 647 42.56 -32.56 -27.25
C SER A 647 43.61 -31.46 -27.10
N ILE A 648 44.21 -31.30 -25.91
CA ILE A 648 45.36 -30.38 -25.71
C ILE A 648 46.50 -30.78 -26.66
N ILE A 649 46.85 -32.08 -26.72
CA ILE A 649 47.95 -32.59 -27.55
C ILE A 649 47.68 -32.39 -29.03
N LYS A 650 46.40 -32.42 -29.45
CA LYS A 650 45.98 -32.20 -30.84
C LYS A 650 46.03 -30.72 -31.25
N LEU A 651 46.11 -29.81 -30.28
CA LEU A 651 46.10 -28.37 -30.48
C LEU A 651 47.46 -27.71 -30.27
N LEU A 652 48.35 -28.31 -29.45
CA LEU A 652 49.78 -27.96 -29.43
C LEU A 652 50.41 -28.30 -30.78
#